data_AF-A0A9W8Z101-F1
#
_entry.id   AF-A0A9W8Z101-F1
#
_cell.length_a   1.000
_cell.length_b   1.000
_cell.length_c   1.000
_cell.angle_alpha   90.00
_cell.angle_beta   90.00
_cell.angle_gamma   90.00
#
_symmetry.space_group_name_H-M   'P 1'
#
loop_
_entity.id
_entity.type
_entity.pdbx_description
1 polymer ?
#
loop_
_entity_poly.entity_id
_entity_poly.type
_entity_poly.pdbx_seq_one_letter_code
_entity_poly.pdbx_strand_id
1 'polypeptide(L)'
;MSSYPRYYRPALKNSVDVQLQTAFNDGQWSTVTRLAAQRYKMKKDPYYETIRICAESQLDSVADKSTLVSAVDALVRDKTAVLDIDSIELYEWALQELDIPTNFSQTIGVLRVRWAKANPSSPAVIDCLEACVLEWDLANAQQIAVTLDKAQSSKYDGKSMFWNITLTHLLSTSPQCPENMSAMFSKLARMQLDKTAQATTTTTNGKPTARGLREEEEINLYYRVVGKDAYLKSVVENSSSISVYKQFEQGRKYLLIESLRAFEEAGDWDNVYKLCKFALSQDDEHGKPSFLAFDMRIWKTFVKAASMRSDVEGAFADATSVLDRYVSTTSSVPPMYKKNIGLVTLELAFQGPPSFSTGIASPLKPSPRIITLYLVLEQSVFQRAAFDDVKEYVCQLSLGEAKYFLDNFSRVLLGKDPNEQRKIVVRVLEIKFRYLLTTCPLTLEHIVVVGEAGEPRLKCNFCSSITPKNCNTCLESVASAALSAYKDVDKSPESLKGLDKDPRSDLALVATSALLKLSGLRQTQLSTKLPPLSAVDMSRLLQATIILGTQASRAPEEIPLRLLLVQVYLLLGCASLAHQTWLPLDVKRTIQDALSPLFFDRLSSISPGLFHEGRRPLTEPLSSYYQACLREDSPVKVWEAFTAGSYTSILDMAEYWDRLRRSCTLVMTVTEERRALRSFGGKIESSVEQLPLLAHVDDDTTFVNAIDHGSFPSLESTNTAPLYDLVKLGPKLSSERCRLALLAEQFIDIVTYKPAKEYKPPKANDVAMKDKAYFIESFSRLHEAISTALLNLPTTAAKLTSAENKFYTTIALLSALLCTALQTSKSEPTASSLSTTISGIKSTIASIEEDCSSVSPMMSGLDMADVLHSLTNPHTLSYLRETALATKQTATFLTNFHAAEQARDRSGKSNLHKDIVAETKGLDELATKTLAEGKARVKELKDALGQGGWLDRMEGWVFPDEDALGDLVRDVVGAAEVEEWAGKVAESWREGIKGFGMVVWQ
;
A
#
# COMPACT_ATOMS: atom_id res chain seq x y z
N MET A 1 -0.44 6.33 26.13
CA MET A 1 -0.01 7.67 26.57
C MET A 1 -1.21 8.60 26.38
N SER A 2 -1.50 9.38 27.43
CA SER A 2 -2.80 9.98 27.76
C SER A 2 -3.59 10.59 26.61
N SER A 3 -4.83 10.13 26.46
CA SER A 3 -5.91 10.76 25.71
C SER A 3 -6.29 12.08 26.37
N TYR A 4 -5.92 13.20 25.77
CA TYR A 4 -6.58 14.48 26.02
C TYR A 4 -7.47 14.81 24.81
N PRO A 5 -8.74 15.20 25.00
CA PRO A 5 -9.46 15.91 23.96
C PRO A 5 -8.74 17.25 23.75
N ARG A 6 -8.40 17.58 22.50
CA ARG A 6 -7.64 18.78 22.15
C ARG A 6 -8.38 20.10 22.40
N TYR A 7 -9.66 20.05 22.77
CA TYR A 7 -10.49 21.25 22.78
C TYR A 7 -11.05 21.50 24.18
N TYR A 8 -10.32 22.33 24.93
CA TYR A 8 -10.85 22.96 26.13
C TYR A 8 -11.89 24.00 25.72
N ARG A 9 -13.00 24.07 26.45
CA ARG A 9 -13.94 25.21 26.35
C ARG A 9 -13.14 26.52 26.43
N PRO A 10 -13.24 27.42 25.43
CA PRO A 10 -12.42 28.62 25.38
C PRO A 10 -12.70 29.52 26.60
N ALA A 11 -11.65 30.15 27.13
CA ALA A 11 -11.83 31.12 28.20
C ALA A 11 -12.50 32.38 27.64
N LEU A 12 -13.58 32.85 28.28
CA LEU A 12 -14.11 34.17 27.94
C LEU A 12 -13.09 35.25 28.29
N LYS A 13 -13.14 36.38 27.58
CA LYS A 13 -12.27 37.55 27.81
C LYS A 13 -12.20 37.93 29.29
N ASN A 14 -11.02 38.38 29.75
CA ASN A 14 -10.81 38.89 31.12
C ASN A 14 -11.73 40.06 31.52
N SER A 15 -12.35 40.74 30.56
CA SER A 15 -13.32 41.82 30.79
C SER A 15 -14.73 41.31 31.14
N VAL A 16 -14.98 40.01 31.02
CA VAL A 16 -16.20 39.35 31.47
C VAL A 16 -16.16 39.17 32.98
N ASP A 17 -17.29 39.42 33.63
CA ASP A 17 -17.38 39.30 35.08
C ASP A 17 -17.41 37.84 35.53
N VAL A 18 -16.99 37.63 36.78
CA VAL A 18 -16.86 36.31 37.39
C VAL A 18 -18.18 35.52 37.32
N GLN A 19 -19.34 36.16 37.45
CA GLN A 19 -20.63 35.44 37.42
C GLN A 19 -20.89 34.78 36.06
N LEU A 20 -20.69 35.51 34.96
CA LEU A 20 -20.85 34.94 33.62
C LEU A 20 -19.73 33.94 33.31
N GLN A 21 -18.50 34.22 33.74
CA GLN A 21 -17.37 33.29 33.58
C GLN A 21 -17.63 31.94 34.26
N THR A 22 -18.08 31.94 35.52
CA THR A 22 -18.38 30.74 36.28
C THR A 22 -19.53 29.96 35.64
N ALA A 23 -20.63 30.63 35.28
CA ALA A 23 -21.76 29.96 34.62
C ALA A 23 -21.36 29.32 33.27
N PHE A 24 -20.49 29.99 32.52
CA PHE A 24 -19.95 29.46 31.26
C PHE A 24 -19.03 28.26 31.49
N ASN A 25 -18.15 28.30 32.49
CA ASN A 25 -17.26 27.19 32.85
C ASN A 25 -18.01 25.98 33.43
N ASP A 26 -19.14 26.22 34.11
CA ASP A 26 -19.97 25.16 34.70
C ASP A 26 -20.97 24.54 33.69
N GLY A 27 -21.05 25.07 32.46
CA GLY A 27 -21.95 24.57 31.42
C GLY A 27 -23.43 24.88 31.67
N GLN A 28 -23.73 25.92 32.46
CA GLN A 28 -25.11 26.34 32.75
C GLN A 28 -25.67 27.19 31.61
N TRP A 29 -25.88 26.59 30.45
CA TRP A 29 -26.17 27.30 29.19
C TRP A 29 -27.37 28.25 29.26
N SER A 30 -28.47 27.84 29.90
CA SER A 30 -29.63 28.70 30.10
C SER A 30 -29.33 29.95 30.94
N THR A 31 -28.49 29.82 31.97
CA THR A 31 -28.02 30.94 32.79
C THR A 31 -27.09 31.85 31.98
N VAL A 32 -26.19 31.26 31.19
CA VAL A 32 -25.27 31.99 30.31
C VAL A 32 -26.05 32.82 29.29
N THR A 33 -27.00 32.24 28.57
CA THR A 33 -27.85 32.94 27.59
C THR A 33 -28.53 34.17 28.21
N ARG A 34 -29.11 34.01 29.41
CA ARG A 34 -29.77 35.11 30.12
C ARG A 34 -28.81 36.22 30.53
N LEU A 35 -27.67 35.86 31.14
CA LEU A 35 -26.68 36.82 31.61
C LEU A 35 -26.03 37.55 30.42
N ALA A 36 -25.65 36.83 29.38
CA ALA A 36 -25.08 37.38 28.15
C ALA A 36 -26.04 38.36 27.46
N ALA A 37 -27.32 38.00 27.32
CA ALA A 37 -28.36 38.90 26.79
C ALA A 37 -28.52 40.19 27.63
N GLN A 38 -28.48 40.07 28.96
CA GLN A 38 -28.55 41.23 29.87
C GLN A 38 -27.34 42.14 29.68
N ARG A 39 -26.13 41.58 29.55
CA ARG A 39 -24.91 42.37 29.34
C ARG A 39 -24.84 42.99 27.96
N TYR A 40 -25.31 42.31 26.92
CA TYR A 40 -25.45 42.89 25.60
C TYR A 40 -26.40 44.09 25.61
N LYS A 41 -27.55 44.00 26.29
CA LYS A 41 -28.47 45.15 26.45
C LYS A 41 -27.83 46.34 27.15
N MET A 42 -27.02 46.10 28.19
CA MET A 42 -26.37 47.15 28.98
C MET A 42 -25.18 47.80 28.27
N LYS A 43 -24.26 46.99 27.74
CA LYS A 43 -22.97 47.44 27.20
C LYS A 43 -22.97 47.67 25.69
N LYS A 44 -23.94 47.07 24.97
CA LYS A 44 -24.03 47.05 23.50
C LYS A 44 -22.77 46.51 22.81
N ASP A 45 -21.99 45.72 23.54
CA ASP A 45 -20.77 45.08 23.07
C ASP A 45 -21.12 43.76 22.36
N PRO A 46 -20.86 43.63 21.04
CA PRO A 46 -21.17 42.44 20.25
C PRO A 46 -20.62 41.13 20.80
N TYR A 47 -19.54 41.16 21.61
CA TYR A 47 -18.97 39.96 22.20
C TYR A 47 -19.96 39.21 23.11
N TYR A 48 -20.79 39.93 23.87
CA TYR A 48 -21.82 39.29 24.70
C TYR A 48 -22.94 38.66 23.88
N GLU A 49 -23.19 39.16 22.68
CA GLU A 49 -24.14 38.53 21.76
C GLU A 49 -23.56 37.23 21.19
N THR A 50 -22.27 37.20 20.86
CA THR A 50 -21.57 35.96 20.49
C THR A 50 -21.67 34.91 21.60
N ILE A 51 -21.40 35.27 22.87
CA ILE A 51 -21.55 34.35 24.01
C ILE A 51 -22.99 33.81 24.10
N ARG A 52 -23.99 34.67 23.87
CA ARG A 52 -25.40 34.27 23.88
C ARG A 52 -25.70 33.23 22.81
N ILE A 53 -25.30 33.49 21.56
CA ILE A 53 -25.54 32.61 20.41
C ILE A 53 -24.83 31.26 20.60
N CYS A 54 -23.57 31.28 21.03
CA CYS A 54 -22.82 30.06 21.31
C CYS A 54 -23.47 29.26 22.44
N ALA A 55 -23.93 29.90 23.53
CA ALA A 55 -24.63 29.21 24.60
C ALA A 55 -25.99 28.64 24.17
N GLU A 56 -26.74 29.36 23.31
CA GLU A 56 -27.99 28.86 22.72
C GLU A 56 -27.74 27.59 21.90
N SER A 57 -26.67 27.54 21.10
CA SER A 57 -26.35 26.35 20.31
C SER A 57 -26.12 25.07 21.12
N GLN A 58 -25.77 25.22 22.40
CA GLN A 58 -25.55 24.10 23.33
C GLN A 58 -26.86 23.60 23.98
N LEU A 59 -28.01 24.20 23.63
CA LEU A 59 -29.33 23.73 24.03
C LEU A 59 -29.87 22.68 23.04
N ASP A 60 -30.85 21.89 23.48
CA ASP A 60 -31.32 20.71 22.73
C ASP A 60 -32.16 21.02 21.49
N SER A 61 -32.64 22.27 21.31
CA SER A 61 -33.59 22.57 20.23
C SER A 61 -32.90 22.79 18.88
N VAL A 62 -33.51 22.27 17.80
CA VAL A 62 -33.01 22.43 16.42
C VAL A 62 -32.95 23.90 16.01
N ALA A 63 -33.91 24.71 16.47
CA ALA A 63 -33.91 26.15 16.23
C ALA A 63 -32.66 26.79 16.84
N ASP A 64 -32.34 26.45 18.09
CA ASP A 64 -31.18 27.00 18.80
C ASP A 64 -29.85 26.60 18.14
N LYS A 65 -29.73 25.35 17.67
CA LYS A 65 -28.56 24.86 16.91
C LYS A 65 -28.39 25.58 15.57
N SER A 66 -29.48 25.87 14.87
CA SER A 66 -29.45 26.56 13.57
C SER A 66 -29.08 28.05 13.66
N THR A 67 -29.28 28.67 14.83
CA THR A 67 -28.98 30.08 15.09
C THR A 67 -27.49 30.37 14.93
N LEU A 68 -26.63 29.45 15.37
CA LEU A 68 -25.18 29.57 15.25
C LEU A 68 -24.73 29.59 13.79
N VAL A 69 -25.16 28.60 13.01
CA VAL A 69 -24.83 28.50 11.57
C VAL A 69 -25.30 29.74 10.83
N SER A 70 -26.52 30.20 11.13
CA SER A 70 -27.10 31.42 10.52
C SER A 70 -26.31 32.69 10.89
N ALA A 71 -25.83 32.78 12.13
CA ALA A 71 -25.02 33.92 12.59
C ALA A 71 -23.66 33.97 11.89
N VAL A 72 -22.96 32.83 11.80
CA VAL A 72 -21.68 32.73 11.09
C VAL A 72 -21.85 33.05 9.61
N ASP A 73 -22.87 32.50 8.97
CA ASP A 73 -23.19 32.76 7.56
C ASP A 73 -23.56 34.25 7.32
N ALA A 74 -24.26 34.90 8.26
CA ALA A 74 -24.50 36.34 8.21
C ALA A 74 -23.20 37.16 8.29
N LEU A 75 -22.28 36.81 9.20
CA LEU A 75 -20.97 37.47 9.32
C LEU A 75 -20.11 37.28 8.05
N VAL A 76 -20.15 36.10 7.44
CA VAL A 76 -19.47 35.83 6.17
C VAL A 76 -20.04 36.71 5.06
N ARG A 77 -21.37 36.86 4.98
CA ARG A 77 -22.06 37.71 4.00
C ARG A 77 -21.86 39.21 4.20
N ASP A 78 -21.71 39.69 5.42
CA ASP A 78 -21.56 41.11 5.75
C ASP A 78 -20.23 41.70 5.20
N LYS A 79 -19.26 40.85 4.85
CA LYS A 79 -17.95 41.23 4.26
C LYS A 79 -17.07 42.13 5.16
N THR A 80 -17.53 42.51 6.35
CA THR A 80 -16.76 43.24 7.34
C THR A 80 -15.88 42.29 8.17
N ALA A 81 -14.85 42.84 8.82
CA ALA A 81 -14.04 42.09 9.77
C ALA A 81 -14.75 42.08 11.14
N VAL A 82 -14.80 40.90 11.77
CA VAL A 82 -15.24 40.78 13.17
C VAL A 82 -14.29 41.61 14.04
N LEU A 83 -14.81 42.32 15.03
CA LEU A 83 -14.00 43.21 15.87
C LEU A 83 -13.01 42.44 16.74
N ASP A 84 -13.43 41.28 17.25
CA ASP A 84 -12.74 40.53 18.28
C ASP A 84 -12.39 39.12 17.83
N ILE A 85 -11.13 38.71 18.03
CA ILE A 85 -10.68 37.35 17.73
C ILE A 85 -11.35 36.30 18.63
N ASP A 86 -11.56 36.63 19.91
CA ASP A 86 -12.22 35.75 20.87
C ASP A 86 -13.67 35.41 20.45
N SER A 87 -14.33 36.28 19.65
CA SER A 87 -15.65 35.96 19.10
C SER A 87 -15.55 34.85 18.06
N ILE A 88 -14.52 34.89 17.21
CA ILE A 88 -14.30 33.89 16.17
C ILE A 88 -13.98 32.54 16.82
N GLU A 89 -13.12 32.52 17.85
CA GLU A 89 -12.81 31.31 18.62
C GLU A 89 -14.04 30.69 19.30
N LEU A 90 -14.93 31.52 19.85
CA LEU A 90 -16.19 31.04 20.42
C LEU A 90 -17.12 30.44 19.37
N TYR A 91 -17.21 31.05 18.17
CA TYR A 91 -18.01 30.51 17.07
C TYR A 91 -17.44 29.18 16.55
N GLU A 92 -16.13 29.09 16.41
CA GLU A 92 -15.43 27.88 15.98
C GLU A 92 -15.65 26.73 16.98
N TRP A 93 -15.43 26.98 18.28
CA TRP A 93 -15.71 26.00 19.33
C TRP A 93 -17.16 25.53 19.31
N ALA A 94 -18.11 26.46 19.20
CA ALA A 94 -19.53 26.11 19.23
C ALA A 94 -19.96 25.32 17.97
N LEU A 95 -19.36 25.59 16.81
CA LEU A 95 -19.67 24.85 15.57
C LEU A 95 -19.18 23.41 15.63
N GLN A 96 -18.00 23.18 16.20
CA GLN A 96 -17.42 21.85 16.35
C GLN A 96 -18.27 20.94 17.26
N GLU A 97 -18.86 21.47 18.32
CA GLU A 97 -19.74 20.70 19.23
C GLU A 97 -21.08 20.27 18.57
N LEU A 98 -21.50 20.94 17.49
CA LEU A 98 -22.76 20.61 16.82
C LEU A 98 -22.67 19.39 15.90
N ASP A 99 -21.46 18.91 15.59
CA ASP A 99 -21.20 17.83 14.62
C ASP A 99 -21.90 18.07 13.25
N ILE A 100 -22.09 19.35 12.90
CA ILE A 100 -22.65 19.76 11.61
C ILE A 100 -21.48 19.96 10.66
N PRO A 101 -21.48 19.30 9.48
CA PRO A 101 -20.43 19.51 8.48
C PRO A 101 -20.50 20.93 7.92
N THR A 102 -19.70 21.83 8.49
CA THR A 102 -19.52 23.19 7.98
C THR A 102 -18.20 23.29 7.26
N ASN A 103 -18.21 23.90 6.07
CA ASN A 103 -16.97 24.12 5.32
C ASN A 103 -16.17 25.24 6.00
N PHE A 104 -15.13 24.87 6.77
CA PHE A 104 -14.26 25.81 7.49
C PHE A 104 -13.70 26.89 6.56
N SER A 105 -13.23 26.50 5.37
CA SER A 105 -12.63 27.40 4.38
C SER A 105 -13.57 28.46 3.83
N GLN A 106 -14.88 28.22 3.89
CA GLN A 106 -15.92 29.17 3.46
C GLN A 106 -16.58 29.92 4.61
N THR A 107 -16.26 29.54 5.86
CA THR A 107 -16.88 30.08 7.08
C THR A 107 -15.84 30.71 8.01
N ILE A 108 -15.36 29.98 9.01
CA ILE A 108 -14.43 30.47 10.03
C ILE A 108 -13.11 30.93 9.43
N GLY A 109 -12.54 30.19 8.46
CA GLY A 109 -11.30 30.58 7.77
C GLY A 109 -11.40 31.96 7.11
N VAL A 110 -12.56 32.28 6.51
CA VAL A 110 -12.83 33.60 5.92
C VAL A 110 -12.85 34.70 6.99
N LEU A 111 -13.48 34.44 8.14
CA LEU A 111 -13.52 35.41 9.24
C LEU A 111 -12.11 35.66 9.81
N ARG A 112 -11.30 34.60 9.98
CA ARG A 112 -9.91 34.69 10.44
C ARG A 112 -9.04 35.50 9.47
N VAL A 113 -9.14 35.27 8.16
CA VAL A 113 -8.44 36.08 7.14
C VAL A 113 -8.80 37.56 7.21
N ARG A 114 -10.11 37.86 7.30
CA ARG A 114 -10.58 39.26 7.36
C ARG A 114 -10.08 39.95 8.62
N TRP A 115 -10.15 39.26 9.76
CA TRP A 115 -9.62 39.75 11.02
C TRP A 115 -8.11 40.03 10.95
N ALA A 116 -7.33 39.09 10.40
CA ALA A 116 -5.89 39.23 10.24
C ALA A 116 -5.51 40.42 9.34
N LYS A 117 -6.25 40.63 8.23
CA LYS A 117 -6.06 41.79 7.35
C LYS A 117 -6.40 43.12 8.02
N ALA A 118 -7.40 43.14 8.89
CA ALA A 118 -7.77 44.33 9.67
C ALA A 118 -6.77 44.63 10.81
N ASN A 119 -6.14 43.58 11.36
CA ASN A 119 -5.26 43.67 12.52
C ASN A 119 -3.83 43.12 12.26
N PRO A 120 -3.14 43.58 11.19
CA PRO A 120 -1.96 42.90 10.66
C PRO A 120 -0.73 42.93 11.59
N SER A 121 -0.68 43.85 12.55
CA SER A 121 0.40 43.98 13.53
C SER A 121 0.17 43.19 14.83
N SER A 122 -1.01 42.60 15.00
CA SER A 122 -1.37 41.83 16.20
C SER A 122 -0.61 40.50 16.24
N PRO A 123 -0.15 40.03 17.41
CA PRO A 123 0.44 38.70 17.56
C PRO A 123 -0.56 37.57 17.23
N ALA A 124 -1.87 37.78 17.47
CA ALA A 124 -2.91 36.79 17.22
C ALA A 124 -3.18 36.50 15.72
N VAL A 125 -2.47 37.17 14.81
CA VAL A 125 -2.41 36.78 13.39
C VAL A 125 -1.78 35.39 13.24
N ILE A 126 -0.83 35.03 14.12
CA ILE A 126 -0.25 33.68 14.12
C ILE A 126 -1.29 32.65 14.53
N ASP A 127 -2.09 32.91 15.56
CA ASP A 127 -3.15 32.01 15.99
C ASP A 127 -4.19 31.79 14.88
N CYS A 128 -4.47 32.85 14.09
CA CYS A 128 -5.30 32.73 12.88
C CYS A 128 -4.66 31.85 11.80
N LEU A 129 -3.35 31.97 11.60
CA LEU A 129 -2.61 31.15 10.64
C LEU A 129 -2.57 29.68 11.09
N GLU A 130 -2.24 29.44 12.35
CA GLU A 130 -2.21 28.12 12.98
C GLU A 130 -3.55 27.41 12.82
N ALA A 131 -4.66 28.06 13.18
CA ALA A 131 -6.00 27.49 13.03
C ALA A 131 -6.29 27.10 11.57
N CYS A 132 -6.00 27.97 10.59
CA CYS A 132 -6.22 27.64 9.18
C CYS A 132 -5.29 26.52 8.69
N VAL A 133 -4.06 26.42 9.19
CA VAL A 133 -3.13 25.33 8.84
C VAL A 133 -3.59 24.00 9.43
N LEU A 134 -4.09 24.00 10.68
CA LEU A 134 -4.56 22.79 11.37
C LEU A 134 -5.86 22.23 10.78
N GLU A 135 -6.71 23.11 10.24
CA GLU A 135 -7.91 22.76 9.45
C GLU A 135 -7.59 22.57 7.95
N TRP A 136 -6.30 22.64 7.58
CA TRP A 136 -5.79 22.48 6.22
C TRP A 136 -6.45 23.37 5.16
N ASP A 137 -6.88 24.55 5.58
CA ASP A 137 -7.44 25.60 4.76
C ASP A 137 -6.31 26.42 4.12
N LEU A 138 -5.68 25.84 3.11
CA LEU A 138 -4.51 26.41 2.43
C LEU A 138 -4.84 27.75 1.76
N ALA A 139 -6.08 27.92 1.28
CA ALA A 139 -6.51 29.13 0.59
C ALA A 139 -6.54 30.35 1.52
N ASN A 140 -7.08 30.20 2.74
CA ASN A 140 -7.09 31.27 3.72
C ASN A 140 -5.76 31.40 4.46
N ALA A 141 -5.09 30.27 4.77
CA ALA A 141 -3.76 30.26 5.38
C ALA A 141 -2.74 31.03 4.54
N GLN A 142 -2.74 30.84 3.21
CA GLN A 142 -1.86 31.57 2.30
C GLN A 142 -2.08 33.10 2.37
N GLN A 143 -3.33 33.55 2.43
CA GLN A 143 -3.64 34.99 2.53
C GLN A 143 -3.21 35.58 3.88
N ILE A 144 -3.38 34.84 4.97
CA ILE A 144 -2.90 35.24 6.29
C ILE A 144 -1.37 35.32 6.29
N ALA A 145 -0.69 34.33 5.70
CA ALA A 145 0.76 34.31 5.61
C ALA A 145 1.32 35.50 4.79
N VAL A 146 0.67 35.89 3.69
CA VAL A 146 1.03 37.12 2.94
C VAL A 146 0.89 38.37 3.81
N THR A 147 -0.17 38.43 4.63
CA THR A 147 -0.43 39.57 5.53
C THR A 147 0.64 39.64 6.61
N LEU A 148 0.97 38.49 7.22
CA LEU A 148 2.01 38.37 8.23
C LEU A 148 3.38 38.74 7.69
N ASP A 149 3.74 38.24 6.51
CA ASP A 149 5.01 38.57 5.83
C ASP A 149 5.14 40.08 5.59
N LYS A 150 4.10 40.74 5.06
CA LYS A 150 4.13 42.19 4.80
C LYS A 150 4.23 43.03 6.07
N ALA A 151 3.55 42.64 7.15
CA ALA A 151 3.42 43.46 8.35
C ALA A 151 4.47 43.16 9.43
N GLN A 152 5.01 41.95 9.45
CA GLN A 152 5.86 41.44 10.54
C GLN A 152 7.12 40.71 10.08
N SER A 153 7.60 40.93 8.84
CA SER A 153 8.74 40.20 8.24
C SER A 153 10.01 40.12 9.11
N SER A 154 10.27 41.12 9.97
CA SER A 154 11.47 41.18 10.81
C SER A 154 11.31 40.58 12.21
N LYS A 155 10.09 40.29 12.67
CA LYS A 155 9.83 39.83 14.05
C LYS A 155 10.16 38.34 14.25
N TYR A 156 10.10 37.54 13.19
CA TYR A 156 10.25 36.08 13.23
C TYR A 156 11.48 35.58 12.48
N ASP A 157 12.54 36.38 12.47
CA ASP A 157 13.81 36.08 11.79
C ASP A 157 13.66 35.66 10.31
N GLY A 158 12.68 36.23 9.60
CA GLY A 158 12.41 35.92 8.20
C GLY A 158 11.52 34.68 7.96
N LYS A 159 11.15 33.90 8.99
CA LYS A 159 10.32 32.69 8.85
C LYS A 159 8.95 32.94 8.21
N SER A 160 8.31 34.08 8.51
CA SER A 160 7.00 34.44 7.94
C SER A 160 7.02 34.50 6.40
N MET A 161 8.15 34.87 5.80
CA MET A 161 8.33 34.87 4.35
C MET A 161 8.31 33.43 3.81
N PHE A 162 9.02 32.51 4.46
CA PHE A 162 9.06 31.11 4.05
C PHE A 162 7.74 30.37 4.34
N TRP A 163 7.01 30.74 5.39
CA TRP A 163 5.64 30.28 5.60
C TRP A 163 4.74 30.66 4.43
N ASN A 164 4.80 31.93 3.99
CA ASN A 164 4.07 32.42 2.82
C ASN A 164 4.45 31.65 1.54
N ILE A 165 5.75 31.50 1.27
CA ILE A 165 6.24 30.76 0.09
C ILE A 165 5.76 29.30 0.12
N THR A 166 5.91 28.63 1.26
CA THR A 166 5.54 27.21 1.44
C THR A 166 4.03 27.03 1.25
N LEU A 167 3.20 27.85 1.89
CA LEU A 167 1.74 27.80 1.74
C LEU A 167 1.27 28.17 0.32
N THR A 168 1.95 29.11 -0.33
CA THR A 168 1.68 29.44 -1.74
C THR A 168 1.97 28.25 -2.64
N HIS A 169 3.05 27.51 -2.38
CA HIS A 169 3.38 26.30 -3.12
C HIS A 169 2.38 25.16 -2.84
N LEU A 170 2.10 24.86 -1.56
CA LEU A 170 1.14 23.83 -1.17
C LEU A 170 -0.26 24.10 -1.75
N LEU A 171 -0.71 25.36 -1.72
CA LEU A 171 -1.97 25.74 -2.36
C LEU A 171 -1.91 25.47 -3.86
N SER A 172 -0.81 25.82 -4.54
CA SER A 172 -0.69 25.63 -5.99
C SER A 172 -0.81 24.17 -6.45
N THR A 173 -0.47 23.20 -5.59
CA THR A 173 -0.56 21.76 -5.87
C THR A 173 -1.80 21.11 -5.27
N SER A 174 -2.62 21.88 -4.54
CA SER A 174 -3.82 21.39 -3.86
C SER A 174 -5.08 21.56 -4.73
N PRO A 175 -6.07 20.66 -4.63
CA PRO A 175 -7.40 20.84 -5.21
C PRO A 175 -8.12 22.11 -4.73
N GLN A 176 -7.70 22.71 -3.60
CA GLN A 176 -8.26 23.97 -3.09
C GLN A 176 -7.87 25.18 -3.94
N CYS A 177 -6.89 25.05 -4.83
CA CYS A 177 -6.51 26.14 -5.72
C CYS A 177 -7.65 26.43 -6.70
N PRO A 178 -8.06 27.72 -6.86
CA PRO A 178 -9.02 28.07 -7.90
C PRO A 178 -8.56 27.61 -9.29
N GLU A 179 -9.51 27.12 -10.09
CA GLU A 179 -9.27 26.71 -11.47
C GLU A 179 -8.54 27.84 -12.23
N ASN A 180 -7.48 27.49 -12.96
CA ASN A 180 -6.58 28.40 -13.69
C ASN A 180 -5.59 29.24 -12.85
N MET A 181 -5.61 29.17 -11.51
CA MET A 181 -4.67 29.93 -10.66
C MET A 181 -3.45 29.11 -10.19
N SER A 182 -3.48 27.78 -10.33
CA SER A 182 -2.39 26.89 -9.88
C SER A 182 -1.04 27.26 -10.50
N ALA A 183 -1.00 27.46 -11.82
CA ALA A 183 0.21 27.89 -12.52
C ALA A 183 0.72 29.25 -12.06
N MET A 184 -0.18 30.18 -11.71
CA MET A 184 0.17 31.50 -11.21
C MET A 184 0.79 31.42 -9.81
N PHE A 185 0.17 30.69 -8.87
CA PHE A 185 0.71 30.52 -7.52
C PHE A 185 2.03 29.74 -7.53
N SER A 186 2.14 28.69 -8.35
CA SER A 186 3.39 27.96 -8.54
C SER A 186 4.50 28.89 -9.03
N LYS A 187 4.21 29.71 -10.06
CA LYS A 187 5.16 30.71 -10.57
C LYS A 187 5.51 31.76 -9.51
N LEU A 188 4.54 32.21 -8.71
CA LEU A 188 4.77 33.20 -7.65
C LEU A 188 5.74 32.67 -6.59
N ALA A 189 5.50 31.46 -6.07
CA ALA A 189 6.37 30.82 -5.08
C ALA A 189 7.81 30.68 -5.62
N ARG A 190 7.96 30.24 -6.88
CA ARG A 190 9.26 30.15 -7.57
C ARG A 190 9.94 31.52 -7.68
N MET A 191 9.22 32.54 -8.14
CA MET A 191 9.78 33.89 -8.30
C MET A 191 10.22 34.50 -6.95
N GLN A 192 9.47 34.26 -5.88
CA GLN A 192 9.85 34.70 -4.53
C GLN A 192 11.17 34.02 -4.11
N LEU A 193 11.27 32.72 -4.34
CA LEU A 193 12.47 31.93 -4.05
C LEU A 193 13.69 32.35 -4.89
N ASP A 194 13.54 32.55 -6.20
CA ASP A 194 14.61 33.08 -7.06
C ASP A 194 15.11 34.45 -6.58
N LYS A 195 14.21 35.33 -6.15
CA LYS A 195 14.59 36.63 -5.60
C LYS A 195 15.38 36.50 -4.29
N THR A 196 15.01 35.56 -3.43
CA THR A 196 15.75 35.27 -2.18
C THR A 196 17.11 34.65 -2.46
N ALA A 197 17.21 33.75 -3.45
CA ALA A 197 18.46 33.17 -3.90
C ALA A 197 19.41 34.25 -4.44
N GLN A 198 18.94 35.13 -5.33
CA GLN A 198 19.72 36.27 -5.85
C GLN A 198 20.20 37.22 -4.74
N ALA A 199 19.36 37.52 -3.75
CA ALA A 199 19.76 38.34 -2.60
C ALA A 199 20.90 37.67 -1.80
N THR A 200 20.93 36.34 -1.76
CA THR A 200 21.98 35.56 -1.09
C THR A 200 23.30 35.64 -1.86
N THR A 201 23.27 35.45 -3.18
CA THR A 201 24.48 35.41 -4.02
C THR A 201 25.16 36.78 -4.17
N THR A 202 24.40 37.87 -4.09
CA THR A 202 24.92 39.25 -4.18
C THR A 202 25.52 39.80 -2.88
N THR A 203 25.46 39.06 -1.77
CA THR A 203 25.93 39.54 -0.46
C THR A 203 27.45 39.42 -0.33
N THR A 204 28.16 40.55 -0.41
CA THR A 204 29.64 40.62 -0.42
C THR A 204 30.32 40.69 0.95
N ASN A 205 29.57 40.90 2.05
CA ASN A 205 30.13 41.22 3.37
C ASN A 205 29.99 40.10 4.44
N GLY A 206 29.68 38.87 4.04
CA GLY A 206 29.61 37.72 4.97
C GLY A 206 28.50 37.77 6.04
N LYS A 207 27.69 38.85 6.11
CA LYS A 207 26.49 38.92 6.96
C LYS A 207 25.26 38.49 6.16
N PRO A 208 24.52 37.46 6.58
CA PRO A 208 23.33 37.01 5.87
C PRO A 208 22.30 38.13 5.76
N THR A 209 21.70 38.30 4.57
CA THR A 209 20.67 39.31 4.36
C THR A 209 19.38 38.92 5.07
N ALA A 210 18.60 39.93 5.48
CA ALA A 210 17.29 39.75 6.11
C ALA A 210 16.33 38.87 5.27
N ARG A 211 16.53 38.81 3.95
CA ARG A 211 15.70 38.11 2.96
C ARG A 211 16.49 37.11 2.08
N GLY A 212 17.66 36.67 2.53
CA GLY A 212 18.45 35.63 1.85
C GLY A 212 18.12 34.24 2.38
N LEU A 213 18.59 33.21 1.67
CA LEU A 213 18.64 31.81 2.10
C LEU A 213 19.82 31.64 3.08
N ARG A 214 19.53 31.18 4.29
CA ARG A 214 20.50 31.08 5.41
C ARG A 214 20.67 29.64 5.86
N GLU A 215 19.55 28.96 6.07
CA GLU A 215 19.51 27.61 6.62
C GLU A 215 19.46 26.56 5.49
N GLU A 216 19.88 25.34 5.82
CA GLU A 216 19.84 24.20 4.89
C GLU A 216 18.42 23.96 4.33
N GLU A 217 17.40 24.03 5.18
CA GLU A 217 16.01 23.81 4.78
C GLU A 217 15.48 24.87 3.81
N GLU A 218 15.95 26.12 3.92
CA GLU A 218 15.56 27.20 3.01
C GLU A 218 16.16 26.98 1.62
N ILE A 219 17.40 26.50 1.57
CA ILE A 219 18.07 26.10 0.33
C ILE A 219 17.39 24.86 -0.26
N ASN A 220 17.09 23.85 0.54
CA ASN A 220 16.41 22.65 0.06
C ASN A 220 15.00 22.99 -0.46
N LEU A 221 14.27 23.89 0.19
CA LEU A 221 12.98 24.40 -0.28
C LEU A 221 13.11 25.12 -1.64
N TYR A 222 14.14 25.96 -1.81
CA TYR A 222 14.44 26.61 -3.08
C TYR A 222 14.52 25.58 -4.21
N TYR A 223 15.34 24.55 -4.03
CA TYR A 223 15.51 23.50 -5.03
C TYR A 223 14.24 22.68 -5.27
N ARG A 224 13.51 22.32 -4.20
CA ARG A 224 12.29 21.51 -4.32
C ARG A 224 11.16 22.24 -5.08
N VAL A 225 10.99 23.54 -4.86
CA VAL A 225 9.89 24.33 -5.45
C VAL A 225 10.21 24.85 -6.85
N VAL A 226 11.44 25.34 -7.07
CA VAL A 226 11.90 25.74 -8.41
C VAL A 226 12.06 24.51 -9.30
N GLY A 227 12.43 23.38 -8.71
CA GLY A 227 12.45 22.08 -9.35
C GLY A 227 13.62 21.94 -10.33
N LYS A 228 13.41 21.19 -11.41
CA LYS A 228 14.44 20.76 -12.36
C LYS A 228 15.37 21.90 -12.82
N ASP A 229 14.82 23.07 -13.12
CA ASP A 229 15.61 24.21 -13.62
C ASP A 229 16.65 24.72 -12.61
N ALA A 230 16.35 24.69 -11.31
CA ALA A 230 17.31 25.06 -10.27
C ALA A 230 18.43 24.03 -10.18
N TYR A 231 18.08 22.74 -10.16
CA TYR A 231 19.07 21.66 -10.13
C TYR A 231 20.02 21.71 -11.34
N LEU A 232 19.49 21.94 -12.55
CA LEU A 232 20.32 22.00 -13.76
C LEU A 232 21.29 23.19 -13.77
N LYS A 233 20.89 24.33 -13.20
CA LYS A 233 21.73 25.55 -13.13
C LYS A 233 22.76 25.51 -12.00
N SER A 234 22.50 24.71 -10.96
CA SER A 234 23.29 24.65 -9.73
C SER A 234 24.77 24.29 -9.89
N VAL A 235 25.12 23.59 -10.98
CA VAL A 235 26.48 23.13 -11.29
C VAL A 235 27.30 24.19 -12.04
N VAL A 236 26.66 25.24 -12.57
CA VAL A 236 27.33 26.31 -13.32
C VAL A 236 27.83 27.43 -12.39
N GLU A 237 27.29 27.53 -11.17
CA GLU A 237 27.54 28.61 -10.22
C GLU A 237 28.43 28.19 -9.02
N ASN A 238 29.60 27.60 -9.27
CA ASN A 238 30.51 27.03 -8.26
C ASN A 238 30.92 27.98 -7.10
N SER A 239 30.81 29.31 -7.28
CA SER A 239 31.15 30.32 -6.28
C SER A 239 30.00 30.68 -5.33
N SER A 240 28.79 30.24 -5.65
CA SER A 240 27.57 30.58 -4.91
C SER A 240 27.43 29.71 -3.66
N SER A 241 27.14 30.32 -2.49
CA SER A 241 26.93 29.59 -1.23
C SER A 241 25.78 28.59 -1.29
N ILE A 242 24.84 28.77 -2.23
CA ILE A 242 23.67 27.91 -2.45
C ILE A 242 23.91 26.80 -3.50
N SER A 243 25.10 26.76 -4.11
CA SER A 243 25.46 25.73 -5.10
C SER A 243 25.63 24.35 -4.45
N VAL A 244 25.41 23.29 -5.23
CA VAL A 244 25.57 21.90 -4.77
C VAL A 244 26.98 21.66 -4.23
N TYR A 245 27.99 22.21 -4.91
CA TYR A 245 29.40 22.13 -4.52
C TYR A 245 29.63 22.70 -3.11
N LYS A 246 29.16 23.93 -2.86
CA LYS A 246 29.35 24.59 -1.55
C LYS A 246 28.55 23.93 -0.44
N GLN A 247 27.35 23.44 -0.73
CA GLN A 247 26.56 22.69 0.25
C GLN A 247 27.24 21.36 0.61
N PHE A 248 27.80 20.65 -0.37
CA PHE A 248 28.52 19.41 -0.13
C PHE A 248 29.80 19.63 0.70
N GLU A 249 30.57 20.69 0.43
CA GLU A 249 31.74 21.09 1.22
C GLU A 249 31.40 21.35 2.71
N GLN A 250 30.15 21.72 3.02
CA GLN A 250 29.65 21.90 4.39
C GLN A 250 29.20 20.59 5.06
N GLY A 251 29.38 19.44 4.40
CA GLY A 251 28.91 18.14 4.90
C GLY A 251 27.48 17.77 4.48
N ARG A 252 26.81 18.59 3.67
CA ARG A 252 25.39 18.39 3.32
C ARG A 252 25.25 17.56 2.05
N LYS A 253 24.81 16.30 2.19
CA LYS A 253 24.71 15.32 1.09
C LYS A 253 23.37 15.35 0.34
N TYR A 254 22.30 15.85 0.96
CA TYR A 254 20.95 15.76 0.40
C TYR A 254 20.84 16.38 -1.00
N LEU A 255 21.30 17.63 -1.14
CA LEU A 255 21.25 18.36 -2.40
C LEU A 255 22.07 17.69 -3.52
N LEU A 256 23.20 17.06 -3.19
CA LEU A 256 24.00 16.27 -4.14
C LEU A 256 23.17 15.14 -4.75
N ILE A 257 22.47 14.37 -3.91
CA ILE A 257 21.67 13.21 -4.34
C ILE A 257 20.51 13.65 -5.23
N GLU A 258 19.80 14.72 -4.85
CA GLU A 258 18.68 15.24 -5.62
C GLU A 258 19.13 15.84 -6.96
N SER A 259 20.28 16.52 -6.98
CA SER A 259 20.86 17.06 -8.21
C SER A 259 21.27 15.94 -9.18
N LEU A 260 21.93 14.89 -8.67
CA LEU A 260 22.29 13.72 -9.48
C LEU A 260 21.05 13.09 -10.11
N ARG A 261 19.96 12.91 -9.35
CA ARG A 261 18.69 12.39 -9.89
C ARG A 261 18.14 13.29 -11.01
N ALA A 262 18.13 14.61 -10.80
CA ALA A 262 17.63 15.55 -11.80
C ALA A 262 18.45 15.55 -13.11
N PHE A 263 19.78 15.42 -13.02
CA PHE A 263 20.66 15.29 -14.19
C PHE A 263 20.48 13.94 -14.89
N GLU A 264 20.33 12.83 -14.15
CA GLU A 264 20.04 11.50 -14.71
C GLU A 264 18.72 11.52 -15.50
N GLU A 265 17.65 12.11 -14.94
CA GLU A 265 16.36 12.27 -15.62
C GLU A 265 16.41 13.23 -16.82
N ALA A 266 17.37 14.17 -16.84
CA ALA A 266 17.62 15.03 -18.00
C ALA A 266 18.51 14.36 -19.07
N GLY A 267 19.11 13.21 -18.77
CA GLY A 267 20.11 12.59 -19.64
C GLY A 267 21.43 13.36 -19.73
N ASP A 268 21.69 14.27 -18.79
CA ASP A 268 22.91 15.09 -18.75
C ASP A 268 24.05 14.35 -18.03
N TRP A 269 24.54 13.28 -18.68
CA TRP A 269 25.56 12.39 -18.13
C TRP A 269 26.91 13.10 -17.88
N ASP A 270 27.17 14.21 -18.56
CA ASP A 270 28.38 15.01 -18.39
C ASP A 270 28.43 15.68 -17.02
N ASN A 271 27.31 16.30 -16.61
CA ASN A 271 27.22 16.91 -15.29
C ASN A 271 27.09 15.87 -14.17
N VAL A 272 26.41 14.73 -14.42
CA VAL A 272 26.44 13.58 -13.50
C VAL A 272 27.89 13.13 -13.24
N TYR A 273 28.66 12.89 -14.31
CA TYR A 273 30.04 12.44 -14.22
C TYR A 273 30.92 13.43 -13.43
N LYS A 274 30.86 14.73 -13.78
CA LYS A 274 31.63 15.78 -13.10
C LYS A 274 31.29 15.90 -11.62
N LEU A 275 29.99 15.86 -11.29
CA LEU A 275 29.51 16.04 -9.93
C LEU A 275 29.87 14.85 -9.04
N CYS A 276 29.72 13.61 -9.55
CA CYS A 276 30.21 12.42 -8.85
C CYS A 276 31.73 12.46 -8.65
N LYS A 277 32.50 12.78 -9.71
CA LYS A 277 33.96 12.88 -9.62
C LYS A 277 34.38 13.91 -8.58
N PHE A 278 33.74 15.08 -8.56
CA PHE A 278 33.99 16.11 -7.54
C PHE A 278 33.75 15.58 -6.13
N ALA A 279 32.57 15.00 -5.88
CA ALA A 279 32.17 14.58 -4.54
C ALA A 279 33.05 13.43 -4.00
N LEU A 280 33.40 12.47 -4.86
CA LEU A 280 34.27 11.33 -4.54
C LEU A 280 35.76 11.68 -4.49
N SER A 281 36.16 12.87 -4.94
CA SER A 281 37.57 13.31 -4.90
C SER A 281 37.89 14.19 -3.71
N GLN A 282 36.92 14.53 -2.86
CA GLN A 282 37.14 15.39 -1.69
C GLN A 282 38.01 14.70 -0.63
N ASP A 283 38.77 15.53 0.09
CA ASP A 283 39.57 15.10 1.23
C ASP A 283 38.87 15.43 2.56
N ASP A 284 39.18 14.64 3.58
CA ASP A 284 38.85 14.96 4.96
C ASP A 284 39.86 15.94 5.57
N GLU A 285 39.62 16.32 6.84
CA GLU A 285 40.50 17.25 7.58
C GLU A 285 41.95 16.76 7.73
N HIS A 286 42.22 15.47 7.46
CA HIS A 286 43.53 14.84 7.56
C HIS A 286 44.20 14.60 6.20
N GLY A 287 43.63 15.12 5.11
CA GLY A 287 44.16 14.94 3.75
C GLY A 287 43.99 13.52 3.21
N LYS A 288 43.09 12.73 3.80
CA LYS A 288 42.68 11.41 3.31
C LYS A 288 41.39 11.53 2.51
N PRO A 289 41.07 10.58 1.61
CA PRO A 289 39.83 10.66 0.84
C PRO A 289 38.60 10.60 1.77
N SER A 290 37.68 11.55 1.59
CA SER A 290 36.48 11.68 2.39
C SER A 290 35.47 10.58 2.07
N PHE A 291 34.88 9.97 3.10
CA PHE A 291 33.83 8.97 2.96
C PHE A 291 32.41 9.55 2.87
N LEU A 292 32.26 10.88 2.90
CA LEU A 292 30.95 11.56 2.87
C LEU A 292 30.11 11.19 1.63
N ALA A 293 30.73 11.12 0.45
CA ALA A 293 30.11 10.69 -0.80
C ALA A 293 30.35 9.21 -1.15
N PHE A 294 31.06 8.46 -0.31
CA PHE A 294 31.44 7.07 -0.60
C PHE A 294 30.25 6.13 -0.36
N ASP A 295 29.32 6.13 -1.31
CA ASP A 295 28.04 5.46 -1.28
C ASP A 295 27.84 4.66 -2.58
N MET A 296 27.29 3.45 -2.49
CA MET A 296 27.10 2.59 -3.66
C MET A 296 26.17 3.23 -4.71
N ARG A 297 25.18 4.04 -4.32
CA ARG A 297 24.33 4.76 -5.28
C ARG A 297 25.14 5.76 -6.08
N ILE A 298 25.98 6.55 -5.42
CA ILE A 298 26.83 7.55 -6.07
C ILE A 298 27.83 6.88 -7.01
N TRP A 299 28.45 5.78 -6.57
CA TRP A 299 29.38 5.01 -7.40
C TRP A 299 28.71 4.36 -8.61
N LYS A 300 27.56 3.69 -8.44
CA LYS A 300 26.78 3.14 -9.57
C LYS A 300 26.41 4.24 -10.57
N THR A 301 25.95 5.40 -10.10
CA THR A 301 25.68 6.57 -10.94
C THR A 301 26.94 7.09 -11.63
N PHE A 302 28.08 7.14 -10.95
CA PHE A 302 29.36 7.60 -11.51
C PHE A 302 29.85 6.69 -12.63
N VAL A 303 29.83 5.37 -12.40
CA VAL A 303 30.25 4.36 -13.38
C VAL A 303 29.31 4.36 -14.60
N LYS A 304 28.00 4.43 -14.36
CA LYS A 304 27.02 4.59 -15.44
C LYS A 304 27.29 5.85 -16.25
N ALA A 305 27.53 6.99 -15.62
CA ALA A 305 27.84 8.23 -16.32
C ALA A 305 29.16 8.13 -17.12
N ALA A 306 30.18 7.46 -16.58
CA ALA A 306 31.44 7.20 -17.29
C ALA A 306 31.22 6.40 -18.59
N SER A 307 30.33 5.39 -18.58
CA SER A 307 29.97 4.62 -19.79
C SER A 307 29.26 5.43 -20.88
N MET A 308 28.72 6.60 -20.54
CA MET A 308 27.99 7.48 -21.46
C MET A 308 28.84 8.65 -21.99
N ARG A 309 30.11 8.73 -21.59
CA ARG A 309 31.05 9.78 -22.03
C ARG A 309 31.55 9.51 -23.46
N SER A 310 31.97 10.56 -24.16
CA SER A 310 32.60 10.44 -25.48
C SER A 310 33.94 9.69 -25.43
N ASP A 311 34.74 9.96 -24.39
CA ASP A 311 35.96 9.22 -24.05
C ASP A 311 35.69 8.27 -22.89
N VAL A 312 35.14 7.10 -23.21
CA VAL A 312 34.80 6.07 -22.21
C VAL A 312 36.05 5.53 -21.51
N GLU A 313 37.14 5.28 -22.25
CA GLU A 313 38.36 4.73 -21.67
C GLU A 313 39.02 5.71 -20.69
N GLY A 314 39.15 6.98 -21.06
CA GLY A 314 39.64 8.01 -20.16
C GLY A 314 38.75 8.20 -18.93
N ALA A 315 37.43 8.14 -19.10
CA ALA A 315 36.48 8.24 -17.98
C ALA A 315 36.57 7.08 -16.98
N PHE A 316 36.79 5.85 -17.46
CA PHE A 316 37.01 4.69 -16.59
C PHE A 316 38.40 4.70 -15.93
N ALA A 317 39.44 5.20 -16.62
CA ALA A 317 40.75 5.40 -16.03
C ALA A 317 40.70 6.40 -14.86
N ASP A 318 39.99 7.52 -15.06
CA ASP A 318 39.69 8.49 -14.01
C ASP A 318 38.96 7.86 -12.82
N ALA A 319 37.88 7.11 -13.06
CA ALA A 319 37.10 6.47 -11.99
C ALA A 319 37.94 5.45 -11.20
N THR A 320 38.81 4.70 -11.89
CA THR A 320 39.76 3.77 -11.28
C THR A 320 40.76 4.53 -10.40
N SER A 321 41.31 5.65 -10.89
CA SER A 321 42.24 6.48 -10.11
C SER A 321 41.59 7.05 -8.84
N VAL A 322 40.31 7.46 -8.91
CA VAL A 322 39.55 7.87 -7.72
C VAL A 322 39.42 6.71 -6.74
N LEU A 323 39.06 5.50 -7.21
CA LEU A 323 38.94 4.32 -6.37
C LEU A 323 40.27 3.93 -5.71
N ASP A 324 41.38 3.99 -6.43
CA ASP A 324 42.71 3.61 -5.91
C ASP A 324 43.09 4.41 -4.66
N ARG A 325 42.66 5.67 -4.58
CA ARG A 325 42.84 6.50 -3.37
C ARG A 325 42.17 5.86 -2.16
N TYR A 326 40.94 5.38 -2.30
CA TYR A 326 40.23 4.68 -1.23
C TYR A 326 40.82 3.30 -0.95
N VAL A 327 41.19 2.54 -2.00
CA VAL A 327 41.82 1.22 -1.85
C VAL A 327 43.08 1.31 -1.00
N SER A 328 43.90 2.36 -1.17
CA SER A 328 45.11 2.59 -0.36
C SER A 328 44.83 2.74 1.14
N THR A 329 43.61 3.16 1.53
CA THR A 329 43.20 3.33 2.92
C THR A 329 42.52 2.10 3.52
N THR A 330 42.24 1.07 2.71
CA THR A 330 41.40 -0.09 3.06
C THR A 330 41.83 -0.75 4.36
N SER A 331 43.12 -0.87 4.65
CA SER A 331 43.61 -1.51 5.89
C SER A 331 43.15 -0.79 7.16
N SER A 332 42.97 0.53 7.10
CA SER A 332 42.73 1.42 8.23
C SER A 332 41.26 1.79 8.47
N VAL A 333 40.35 1.42 7.57
CA VAL A 333 38.94 1.83 7.64
C VAL A 333 38.03 0.74 8.25
N PRO A 334 36.88 1.14 8.82
CA PRO A 334 35.86 0.21 9.31
C PRO A 334 35.42 -0.83 8.26
N PRO A 335 34.95 -2.03 8.70
CA PRO A 335 34.51 -3.11 7.80
C PRO A 335 33.48 -2.71 6.75
N MET A 336 32.55 -1.80 7.08
CA MET A 336 31.54 -1.29 6.15
C MET A 336 32.17 -0.64 4.91
N TYR A 337 33.20 0.19 5.10
CA TYR A 337 33.88 0.86 3.99
C TYR A 337 34.77 -0.11 3.21
N LYS A 338 35.42 -1.08 3.87
CA LYS A 338 36.14 -2.17 3.20
C LYS A 338 35.24 -2.92 2.22
N LYS A 339 34.03 -3.29 2.68
CA LYS A 339 33.00 -3.93 1.86
C LYS A 339 32.61 -3.04 0.67
N ASN A 340 32.26 -1.77 0.90
CA ASN A 340 31.85 -0.87 -0.18
C ASN A 340 32.98 -0.67 -1.20
N ILE A 341 34.25 -0.54 -0.77
CA ILE A 341 35.40 -0.48 -1.68
C ILE A 341 35.44 -1.71 -2.57
N GLY A 342 35.31 -2.92 -2.01
CA GLY A 342 35.23 -4.16 -2.79
C GLY A 342 34.08 -4.18 -3.79
N LEU A 343 32.90 -3.71 -3.40
CA LEU A 343 31.73 -3.64 -4.31
C LEU A 343 31.92 -2.62 -5.43
N VAL A 344 32.58 -1.50 -5.18
CA VAL A 344 32.93 -0.53 -6.23
C VAL A 344 33.96 -1.12 -7.20
N THR A 345 34.96 -1.85 -6.69
CA THR A 345 35.90 -2.60 -7.53
C THR A 345 35.16 -3.60 -8.43
N LEU A 346 34.14 -4.28 -7.89
CA LEU A 346 33.28 -5.19 -8.64
C LEU A 346 32.46 -4.47 -9.71
N GLU A 347 31.85 -3.33 -9.37
CA GLU A 347 31.09 -2.51 -10.32
C GLU A 347 31.96 -2.08 -11.52
N LEU A 348 33.16 -1.55 -11.27
CA LEU A 348 34.10 -1.18 -12.33
C LEU A 348 34.53 -2.37 -13.18
N ALA A 349 34.77 -3.54 -12.56
CA ALA A 349 35.14 -4.74 -13.31
C ALA A 349 34.01 -5.23 -14.23
N PHE A 350 32.74 -5.02 -13.86
CA PHE A 350 31.57 -5.46 -14.62
C PHE A 350 31.15 -4.47 -15.71
N GLN A 351 31.26 -3.17 -15.45
CA GLN A 351 30.85 -2.13 -16.40
C GLN A 351 32.00 -1.57 -17.26
N GLY A 352 33.25 -1.93 -16.94
CA GLY A 352 34.44 -1.45 -17.63
C GLY A 352 34.51 -1.85 -19.11
N PRO A 353 35.08 -0.99 -19.98
CA PRO A 353 35.19 -1.32 -21.40
C PRO A 353 36.14 -2.52 -21.63
N PRO A 354 36.01 -3.23 -22.76
CA PRO A 354 36.78 -4.45 -23.03
C PRO A 354 38.31 -4.28 -22.97
N SER A 355 38.82 -3.07 -23.26
CA SER A 355 40.25 -2.73 -23.15
C SER A 355 40.80 -2.82 -21.72
N PHE A 356 39.94 -2.64 -20.70
CA PHE A 356 40.28 -2.85 -19.29
C PHE A 356 40.19 -4.33 -18.89
N SER A 357 39.53 -5.15 -19.72
CA SER A 357 39.43 -6.59 -19.58
C SER A 357 40.51 -7.29 -20.41
N THR A 358 41.75 -7.31 -19.92
CA THR A 358 42.85 -8.05 -20.56
C THR A 358 42.71 -9.55 -20.32
N GLY A 359 41.74 -10.20 -20.97
CA GLY A 359 41.59 -11.65 -20.93
C GLY A 359 40.33 -12.14 -21.61
N ILE A 360 40.48 -12.78 -22.78
CA ILE A 360 39.40 -13.57 -23.37
C ILE A 360 39.10 -14.73 -22.41
N ALA A 361 37.85 -14.84 -21.98
CA ALA A 361 37.38 -15.97 -21.18
C ALA A 361 37.66 -17.27 -21.94
N SER A 362 38.62 -18.06 -21.46
CA SER A 362 38.81 -19.44 -21.86
C SER A 362 38.13 -20.32 -20.80
N PRO A 363 37.54 -21.47 -21.15
CA PRO A 363 37.00 -22.41 -20.15
C PRO A 363 38.02 -22.84 -19.08
N LEU A 364 39.31 -22.55 -19.28
CA LEU A 364 40.42 -22.88 -18.37
C LEU A 364 40.96 -21.69 -17.55
N LYS A 365 40.54 -20.43 -17.81
CA LYS A 365 41.07 -19.25 -17.11
C LYS A 365 39.94 -18.30 -16.67
N PRO A 366 39.94 -17.83 -15.40
CA PRO A 366 38.91 -16.92 -14.91
C PRO A 366 39.02 -15.56 -15.61
N SER A 367 37.88 -14.96 -15.95
CA SER A 367 37.83 -13.56 -16.40
C SER A 367 38.13 -12.61 -15.22
N PRO A 368 38.58 -11.36 -15.48
CA PRO A 368 38.77 -10.36 -14.41
C PRO A 368 37.51 -10.16 -13.56
N ARG A 369 36.32 -10.20 -14.16
CA ARG A 369 35.02 -10.14 -13.46
C ARG A 369 34.88 -11.26 -12.43
N ILE A 370 35.20 -12.49 -12.81
CA ILE A 370 35.15 -13.66 -11.92
C ILE A 370 36.20 -13.56 -10.81
N ILE A 371 37.41 -13.10 -11.11
CA ILE A 371 38.47 -12.91 -10.10
C ILE A 371 37.99 -11.93 -9.03
N THR A 372 37.52 -10.74 -9.44
CA THR A 372 37.04 -9.71 -8.52
C THR A 372 35.83 -10.20 -7.71
N LEU A 373 34.90 -10.93 -8.35
CA LEU A 373 33.75 -11.53 -7.67
C LEU A 373 34.17 -12.48 -6.55
N TYR A 374 35.16 -13.35 -6.78
CA TYR A 374 35.67 -14.24 -5.74
C TYR A 374 36.38 -13.48 -4.61
N LEU A 375 37.15 -12.43 -4.91
CA LEU A 375 37.82 -11.61 -3.90
C LEU A 375 36.81 -10.93 -2.96
N VAL A 376 35.73 -10.37 -3.52
CA VAL A 376 34.65 -9.76 -2.73
C VAL A 376 33.96 -10.80 -1.86
N LEU A 377 33.61 -11.95 -2.43
CA LEU A 377 32.97 -13.04 -1.70
C LEU A 377 33.87 -13.62 -0.60
N GLU A 378 35.18 -13.72 -0.81
CA GLU A 378 36.11 -14.18 0.20
C GLU A 378 36.15 -13.24 1.41
N GLN A 379 36.08 -11.93 1.18
CA GLN A 379 36.05 -10.92 2.24
C GLN A 379 34.73 -10.88 3.01
N SER A 380 33.62 -11.21 2.34
CA SER A 380 32.28 -11.14 2.92
C SER A 380 31.66 -12.50 3.25
N VAL A 381 32.39 -13.62 3.11
CA VAL A 381 31.82 -14.99 3.13
C VAL A 381 30.90 -15.28 4.33
N PHE A 382 31.22 -14.77 5.51
CA PHE A 382 30.44 -14.98 6.74
C PHE A 382 29.35 -13.93 6.99
N GLN A 383 29.30 -12.87 6.20
CA GLN A 383 28.34 -11.78 6.36
C GLN A 383 26.98 -12.18 5.80
N ARG A 384 25.90 -11.81 6.52
CA ARG A 384 24.51 -12.05 6.09
C ARG A 384 24.21 -11.54 4.66
N ALA A 385 24.84 -10.46 4.25
CA ALA A 385 24.61 -9.80 2.96
C ALA A 385 25.40 -10.38 1.78
N ALA A 386 26.32 -11.34 2.00
CA ALA A 386 27.28 -11.79 0.97
C ALA A 386 26.63 -12.23 -0.34
N PHE A 387 25.49 -12.91 -0.27
CA PHE A 387 24.71 -13.30 -1.45
C PHE A 387 24.08 -12.09 -2.13
N ASP A 388 23.34 -11.26 -1.38
CA ASP A 388 22.58 -10.14 -1.93
C ASP A 388 23.48 -9.06 -2.54
N ASP A 389 24.66 -8.85 -1.96
CA ASP A 389 25.67 -7.90 -2.44
C ASP A 389 26.16 -8.21 -3.85
N VAL A 390 26.26 -9.49 -4.22
CA VAL A 390 26.84 -9.91 -5.51
C VAL A 390 25.83 -10.52 -6.50
N LYS A 391 24.60 -10.78 -6.05
CA LYS A 391 23.53 -11.45 -6.82
C LYS A 391 23.28 -10.80 -8.19
N GLU A 392 23.21 -9.47 -8.23
CA GLU A 392 22.97 -8.70 -9.47
C GLU A 392 24.10 -8.91 -10.49
N TYR A 393 25.35 -9.01 -10.03
CA TYR A 393 26.52 -9.24 -10.89
C TYR A 393 26.55 -10.68 -11.41
N VAL A 394 26.23 -11.67 -10.57
CA VAL A 394 26.15 -13.08 -11.01
C VAL A 394 25.14 -13.25 -12.14
N CYS A 395 24.03 -12.50 -12.12
CA CYS A 395 23.03 -12.51 -13.20
C CYS A 395 23.54 -11.93 -14.54
N GLN A 396 24.63 -11.17 -14.53
CA GLN A 396 25.24 -10.56 -15.73
C GLN A 396 26.39 -11.39 -16.31
N LEU A 397 26.75 -12.52 -15.70
CA LEU A 397 27.79 -13.40 -16.20
C LEU A 397 27.35 -14.04 -17.52
N SER A 398 28.29 -14.16 -18.46
CA SER A 398 28.07 -15.01 -19.63
C SER A 398 27.90 -16.47 -19.20
N LEU A 399 27.29 -17.30 -20.04
CA LEU A 399 27.10 -18.73 -19.72
C LEU A 399 28.42 -19.44 -19.39
N GLY A 400 29.50 -19.11 -20.11
CA GLY A 400 30.84 -19.67 -19.86
C GLY A 400 31.40 -19.25 -18.51
N GLU A 401 31.26 -17.97 -18.15
CA GLU A 401 31.67 -17.44 -16.85
C GLU A 401 30.83 -18.02 -15.70
N ALA A 402 29.52 -18.17 -15.88
CA ALA A 402 28.63 -18.75 -14.88
C ALA A 402 28.94 -20.23 -14.61
N LYS A 403 29.25 -21.02 -15.65
CA LYS A 403 29.74 -22.40 -15.49
C LYS A 403 31.06 -22.43 -14.74
N TYR A 404 32.04 -21.63 -15.17
CA TYR A 404 33.33 -21.53 -14.49
C TYR A 404 33.16 -21.12 -13.01
N PHE A 405 32.28 -20.16 -12.73
CA PHE A 405 31.97 -19.72 -11.37
C PHE A 405 31.44 -20.87 -10.51
N LEU A 406 30.42 -21.59 -10.95
CA LEU A 406 29.87 -22.70 -10.17
C LEU A 406 30.88 -23.85 -10.01
N ASP A 407 31.54 -24.27 -11.09
CA ASP A 407 32.46 -25.42 -11.09
C ASP A 407 33.68 -25.22 -10.19
N ASN A 408 34.09 -23.96 -9.97
CA ASN A 408 35.28 -23.62 -9.18
C ASN A 408 34.94 -22.98 -7.82
N PHE A 409 33.66 -22.75 -7.50
CA PHE A 409 33.21 -21.97 -6.35
C PHE A 409 33.81 -22.44 -5.04
N SER A 410 33.55 -23.70 -4.69
CA SER A 410 34.00 -24.31 -3.44
C SER A 410 35.52 -24.44 -3.38
N ARG A 411 36.17 -24.75 -4.51
CA ARG A 411 37.64 -24.85 -4.56
C ARG A 411 38.32 -23.53 -4.23
N VAL A 412 37.75 -22.41 -4.69
CA VAL A 412 38.34 -21.07 -4.48
C VAL A 412 38.05 -20.56 -3.07
N LEU A 413 36.79 -20.59 -2.63
CA LEU A 413 36.41 -19.92 -1.38
C LEU A 413 36.76 -20.69 -0.10
N LEU A 414 37.01 -22.01 -0.17
CA LEU A 414 37.44 -22.78 1.00
C LEU A 414 38.88 -22.45 1.42
N GLY A 415 39.76 -22.09 0.49
CA GLY A 415 41.18 -21.85 0.80
C GLY A 415 41.95 -23.11 1.23
N LYS A 416 43.12 -22.90 1.84
CA LYS A 416 43.95 -23.98 2.41
C LYS A 416 43.48 -24.25 3.84
N ASP A 417 43.05 -25.48 4.11
CA ASP A 417 42.58 -25.96 5.43
C ASP A 417 41.37 -25.21 6.04
N PRO A 418 40.18 -25.25 5.38
CA PRO A 418 38.97 -24.62 5.90
C PRO A 418 38.46 -25.27 7.20
N ASN A 419 38.04 -24.45 8.16
CA ASN A 419 37.26 -24.93 9.30
C ASN A 419 35.85 -25.38 8.86
N GLU A 420 35.17 -26.14 9.72
CA GLU A 420 33.83 -26.68 9.41
C GLU A 420 32.79 -25.56 9.16
N GLN A 421 32.86 -24.44 9.89
CA GLN A 421 31.95 -23.31 9.69
C GLN A 421 32.07 -22.74 8.27
N ARG A 422 33.30 -22.55 7.77
CA ARG A 422 33.56 -22.07 6.41
C ARG A 422 33.06 -23.06 5.37
N LYS A 423 33.25 -24.37 5.60
CA LYS A 423 32.71 -25.42 4.71
C LYS A 423 31.19 -25.32 4.57
N ILE A 424 30.49 -25.18 5.69
CA ILE A 424 29.02 -25.04 5.73
C ILE A 424 28.60 -23.78 4.95
N VAL A 425 29.15 -22.62 5.28
CA VAL A 425 28.73 -21.34 4.70
C VAL A 425 29.02 -21.27 3.19
N VAL A 426 30.21 -21.73 2.76
CA VAL A 426 30.55 -21.82 1.34
C VAL A 426 29.59 -22.75 0.60
N ARG A 427 29.24 -23.91 1.20
CA ARG A 427 28.27 -24.83 0.59
C ARG A 427 26.88 -24.21 0.44
N VAL A 428 26.41 -23.46 1.45
CA VAL A 428 25.12 -22.75 1.38
C VAL A 428 25.14 -21.69 0.27
N LEU A 429 26.19 -20.88 0.18
CA LEU A 429 26.32 -19.88 -0.89
C LEU A 429 26.36 -20.52 -2.28
N GLU A 430 27.10 -21.62 -2.44
CA GLU A 430 27.15 -22.38 -3.70
C GLU A 430 25.74 -22.81 -4.15
N ILE A 431 24.95 -23.37 -3.22
CA ILE A 431 23.57 -23.81 -3.47
C ILE A 431 22.67 -22.62 -3.82
N LYS A 432 22.79 -21.49 -3.11
CA LYS A 432 22.03 -20.26 -3.41
C LYS A 432 22.35 -19.72 -4.81
N PHE A 433 23.62 -19.65 -5.20
CA PHE A 433 24.00 -19.22 -6.55
C PHE A 433 23.58 -20.20 -7.63
N ARG A 434 23.61 -21.50 -7.35
CA ARG A 434 23.08 -22.53 -8.25
C ARG A 434 21.56 -22.35 -8.47
N TYR A 435 20.80 -22.06 -7.41
CA TYR A 435 19.38 -21.74 -7.51
C TYR A 435 19.14 -20.46 -8.34
N LEU A 436 19.89 -19.39 -8.05
CA LEU A 436 19.82 -18.11 -8.77
C LEU A 436 20.00 -18.31 -10.28
N LEU A 437 21.04 -19.04 -10.68
CA LEU A 437 21.34 -19.30 -12.09
C LEU A 437 20.35 -20.27 -12.74
N THR A 438 19.81 -21.23 -11.99
CA THR A 438 18.75 -22.15 -12.47
C THR A 438 17.45 -21.42 -12.79
N THR A 439 17.17 -20.32 -12.07
CA THR A 439 15.96 -19.50 -12.25
C THR A 439 16.17 -18.28 -13.15
N CYS A 440 17.39 -18.08 -13.66
CA CYS A 440 17.72 -16.99 -14.57
C CYS A 440 17.32 -17.35 -16.01
N PRO A 441 16.47 -16.56 -16.69
CA PRO A 441 16.05 -16.86 -18.07
C PRO A 441 17.22 -16.94 -19.07
N LEU A 442 18.33 -16.25 -18.82
CA LEU A 442 19.53 -16.26 -19.67
C LEU A 442 20.24 -17.63 -19.71
N THR A 443 19.89 -18.55 -18.81
CA THR A 443 20.45 -19.90 -18.77
C THR A 443 19.59 -20.91 -19.55
N LEU A 444 18.59 -20.41 -20.26
CA LEU A 444 17.71 -21.17 -21.14
C LEU A 444 17.88 -20.74 -22.60
N GLU A 445 17.86 -21.70 -23.52
CA GLU A 445 17.93 -21.48 -24.97
C GLU A 445 16.55 -21.79 -25.59
N HIS A 446 16.04 -20.88 -26.41
CA HIS A 446 14.80 -21.11 -27.16
C HIS A 446 15.01 -22.14 -28.27
N ILE A 447 14.19 -23.19 -28.26
CA ILE A 447 14.16 -24.14 -29.38
C ILE A 447 13.17 -23.59 -30.41
N VAL A 448 13.65 -23.26 -31.62
CA VAL A 448 12.79 -22.82 -32.72
C VAL A 448 11.90 -23.99 -33.16
N VAL A 449 10.59 -23.88 -32.92
CA VAL A 449 9.61 -24.85 -33.41
C VAL A 449 9.12 -24.36 -34.78
N VAL A 450 9.55 -25.04 -35.85
CA VAL A 450 9.02 -24.80 -37.20
C VAL A 450 7.73 -25.62 -37.35
N GLY A 451 6.58 -25.00 -37.07
CA GLY A 451 5.25 -25.58 -37.29
C GLY A 451 4.34 -25.54 -36.05
N GLU A 452 3.22 -24.81 -36.20
CA GLU A 452 2.03 -24.65 -35.32
C GLU A 452 2.22 -24.16 -33.87
N ALA A 453 1.13 -23.56 -33.35
CA ALA A 453 0.98 -22.76 -32.13
C ALA A 453 1.18 -23.53 -30.81
N GLY A 454 2.30 -24.25 -30.66
CA GLY A 454 2.71 -24.88 -29.42
C GLY A 454 3.39 -23.92 -28.43
N GLU A 455 3.30 -24.21 -27.14
CA GLU A 455 4.03 -23.47 -26.10
C GLU A 455 5.55 -23.49 -26.35
N PRO A 456 6.28 -22.37 -26.08
CA PRO A 456 7.71 -22.30 -26.32
C PRO A 456 8.46 -23.35 -25.51
N ARG A 457 9.24 -24.20 -26.19
CA ARG A 457 10.13 -25.18 -25.55
C ARG A 457 11.51 -24.56 -25.33
N LEU A 458 12.01 -24.67 -24.10
CA LEU A 458 13.29 -24.13 -23.68
C LEU A 458 14.26 -25.28 -23.39
N LYS A 459 15.51 -25.16 -23.81
CA LYS A 459 16.59 -26.07 -23.45
C LYS A 459 17.43 -25.46 -22.33
N CYS A 460 17.66 -26.21 -21.25
CA CYS A 460 18.52 -25.75 -20.18
C CYS A 460 20.00 -25.83 -20.58
N ASN A 461 20.75 -24.73 -20.45
CA ASN A 461 22.16 -24.68 -20.83
C ASN A 461 23.13 -25.36 -19.83
N PHE A 462 22.63 -25.75 -18.65
CA PHE A 462 23.39 -26.52 -17.65
C PHE A 462 23.25 -28.02 -17.83
N CYS A 463 22.01 -28.55 -17.93
CA CYS A 463 21.77 -30.00 -17.99
C CYS A 463 21.23 -30.50 -19.35
N SER A 464 21.01 -29.60 -20.32
CA SER A 464 20.44 -29.91 -21.65
C SER A 464 19.02 -30.47 -21.65
N SER A 465 18.33 -30.52 -20.51
CA SER A 465 16.91 -30.95 -20.42
C SER A 465 15.98 -29.92 -21.08
N ILE A 466 14.89 -30.40 -21.67
CA ILE A 466 13.84 -29.57 -22.28
C ILE A 466 12.79 -29.25 -21.21
N THR A 467 12.35 -27.99 -21.15
CA THR A 467 11.35 -27.50 -20.20
C THR A 467 10.42 -26.46 -20.85
N PRO A 468 9.15 -26.35 -20.41
CA PRO A 468 8.29 -25.24 -20.80
C PRO A 468 8.69 -23.88 -20.19
N LYS A 469 9.31 -23.85 -19.00
CA LYS A 469 9.62 -22.59 -18.30
C LYS A 469 10.88 -22.67 -17.44
N ASN A 470 10.82 -23.32 -16.27
CA ASN A 470 11.98 -23.51 -15.39
C ASN A 470 12.55 -24.92 -15.57
N CYS A 471 13.85 -25.10 -15.45
CA CYS A 471 14.45 -26.44 -15.58
C CYS A 471 14.12 -27.31 -14.35
N ASN A 472 13.13 -28.21 -14.47
CA ASN A 472 12.72 -29.10 -13.38
C ASN A 472 13.88 -29.97 -12.88
N THR A 473 14.66 -30.59 -13.79
CA THR A 473 15.83 -31.41 -13.43
C THR A 473 16.85 -30.64 -12.59
N CYS A 474 17.13 -29.39 -12.94
CA CYS A 474 18.06 -28.55 -12.17
C CYS A 474 17.45 -28.10 -10.83
N LEU A 475 16.14 -27.80 -10.79
CA LEU A 475 15.45 -27.44 -9.56
C LEU A 475 15.39 -28.61 -8.58
N GLU A 476 15.12 -29.83 -9.04
CA GLU A 476 15.19 -31.05 -8.24
C GLU A 476 16.60 -31.26 -7.69
N SER A 477 17.62 -31.15 -8.55
CA SER A 477 19.03 -31.25 -8.13
C SER A 477 19.38 -30.21 -7.06
N VAL A 478 18.88 -28.97 -7.17
CA VAL A 478 19.09 -27.91 -6.18
C VAL A 478 18.35 -28.21 -4.88
N ALA A 479 17.10 -28.64 -4.94
CA ALA A 479 16.32 -29.01 -3.77
C ALA A 479 16.98 -30.16 -3.00
N SER A 480 17.37 -31.24 -3.69
CA SER A 480 18.08 -32.37 -3.08
C SER A 480 19.41 -31.96 -2.45
N ALA A 481 20.18 -31.08 -3.11
CA ALA A 481 21.44 -30.57 -2.57
C ALA A 481 21.22 -29.71 -1.31
N ALA A 482 20.17 -28.87 -1.31
CA ALA A 482 19.80 -28.05 -0.16
C ALA A 482 19.36 -28.90 1.04
N LEU A 483 18.50 -29.90 0.82
CA LEU A 483 18.03 -30.82 1.87
C LEU A 483 19.16 -31.69 2.42
N SER A 484 20.04 -32.20 1.55
CA SER A 484 21.20 -32.98 1.99
C SER A 484 22.17 -32.13 2.83
N ALA A 485 22.45 -30.90 2.40
CA ALA A 485 23.28 -29.98 3.17
C ALA A 485 22.62 -29.59 4.51
N TYR A 486 21.29 -29.46 4.54
CA TYR A 486 20.55 -29.20 5.78
C TYR A 486 20.77 -30.34 6.78
N LYS A 487 20.61 -31.59 6.33
CA LYS A 487 20.84 -32.79 7.15
C LYS A 487 22.27 -32.87 7.68
N ASP A 488 23.26 -32.48 6.88
CA ASP A 488 24.67 -32.50 7.30
C ASP A 488 24.97 -31.39 8.32
N VAL A 489 24.33 -30.23 8.19
CA VAL A 489 24.42 -29.14 9.16
C VAL A 489 23.81 -29.54 10.51
N ASP A 490 22.67 -30.23 10.52
CA ASP A 490 22.03 -30.69 11.76
C ASP A 490 22.88 -31.69 12.56
N LYS A 491 23.80 -32.42 11.91
CA LYS A 491 24.77 -33.29 12.59
C LYS A 491 25.89 -32.51 13.30
N SER A 492 26.05 -31.22 13.02
CA SER A 492 27.19 -30.40 13.46
C SER A 492 26.75 -29.07 14.12
N PRO A 493 25.88 -29.08 15.14
CA PRO A 493 25.27 -27.87 15.71
C PRO A 493 26.28 -26.90 16.34
N GLU A 494 27.39 -27.43 16.87
CA GLU A 494 28.48 -26.62 17.44
C GLU A 494 29.13 -25.68 16.40
N SER A 495 29.14 -26.10 15.13
CA SER A 495 29.68 -25.30 14.02
C SER A 495 28.78 -24.12 13.63
N LEU A 496 27.59 -24.01 14.20
CA LEU A 496 26.66 -22.91 13.93
C LEU A 496 26.85 -21.71 14.87
N LYS A 497 27.58 -21.88 15.98
CA LYS A 497 27.76 -20.84 16.99
C LYS A 497 28.54 -19.65 16.42
N GLY A 498 28.00 -18.44 16.63
CA GLY A 498 28.64 -17.19 16.25
C GLY A 498 28.47 -16.77 14.78
N LEU A 499 27.66 -17.50 13.99
CA LEU A 499 27.29 -17.08 12.64
C LEU A 499 26.21 -15.98 12.68
N ASP A 500 26.32 -15.02 11.76
CA ASP A 500 25.34 -13.93 11.59
C ASP A 500 23.94 -14.40 11.20
N LYS A 501 23.83 -15.60 10.62
CA LYS A 501 22.59 -16.21 10.17
C LYS A 501 22.66 -17.73 10.28
N ASP A 502 21.56 -18.35 10.69
CA ASP A 502 21.43 -19.81 10.67
C ASP A 502 21.44 -20.31 9.21
N PRO A 503 22.45 -21.10 8.79
CA PRO A 503 22.54 -21.64 7.43
C PRO A 503 21.33 -22.50 7.04
N ARG A 504 20.67 -23.13 8.02
CA ARG A 504 19.47 -23.95 7.81
C ARG A 504 18.30 -23.13 7.28
N SER A 505 18.20 -21.85 7.67
CA SER A 505 17.18 -20.95 7.15
C SER A 505 17.36 -20.66 5.66
N ASP A 506 18.60 -20.47 5.20
CA ASP A 506 18.89 -20.28 3.78
C ASP A 506 18.64 -21.57 2.96
N LEU A 507 19.05 -22.73 3.50
CA LEU A 507 18.85 -24.02 2.85
C LEU A 507 17.36 -24.36 2.73
N ALA A 508 16.59 -24.15 3.79
CA ALA A 508 15.13 -24.32 3.79
C ALA A 508 14.46 -23.38 2.79
N LEU A 509 14.88 -22.11 2.71
CA LEU A 509 14.35 -21.17 1.72
C LEU A 509 14.64 -21.61 0.29
N VAL A 510 15.86 -22.07 -0.01
CA VAL A 510 16.20 -22.57 -1.36
C VAL A 510 15.37 -23.82 -1.70
N ALA A 511 15.30 -24.80 -0.79
CA ALA A 511 14.51 -26.02 -1.00
C ALA A 511 13.03 -25.70 -1.21
N THR A 512 12.45 -24.86 -0.34
CA THR A 512 11.05 -24.39 -0.43
C THR A 512 10.80 -23.69 -1.76
N SER A 513 11.67 -22.75 -2.15
CA SER A 513 11.49 -21.97 -3.39
C SER A 513 11.59 -22.85 -4.64
N ALA A 514 12.49 -23.85 -4.63
CA ALA A 514 12.60 -24.84 -5.69
C ALA A 514 11.34 -25.73 -5.78
N LEU A 515 10.85 -26.24 -4.65
CA LEU A 515 9.64 -27.06 -4.58
C LEU A 515 8.38 -26.29 -4.99
N LEU A 516 8.25 -25.02 -4.58
CA LEU A 516 7.17 -24.13 -5.04
C LEU A 516 7.18 -23.97 -6.56
N LYS A 517 8.35 -23.83 -7.19
CA LYS A 517 8.44 -23.80 -8.65
C LYS A 517 8.13 -25.18 -9.25
N LEU A 518 8.68 -26.27 -8.71
CA LEU A 518 8.40 -27.63 -9.19
C LEU A 518 6.92 -27.99 -9.13
N SER A 519 6.17 -27.43 -8.17
CA SER A 519 4.72 -27.64 -8.06
C SER A 519 3.92 -27.11 -9.27
N GLY A 520 4.52 -26.32 -10.15
CA GLY A 520 3.81 -25.70 -11.28
C GLY A 520 3.03 -24.43 -10.90
N LEU A 521 3.09 -23.99 -9.64
CA LEU A 521 2.41 -22.79 -9.15
C LEU A 521 2.66 -21.58 -10.07
N ARG A 522 1.61 -21.15 -10.77
CA ARG A 522 1.58 -20.01 -11.70
C ARG A 522 2.62 -20.06 -12.83
N GLN A 523 2.93 -21.26 -13.31
CA GLN A 523 3.84 -21.42 -14.44
C GLN A 523 3.15 -21.21 -15.79
N THR A 524 1.87 -21.54 -15.93
CA THR A 524 1.09 -21.45 -17.17
C THR A 524 0.58 -20.02 -17.44
N GLN A 525 0.68 -19.54 -18.70
CA GLN A 525 0.13 -18.23 -19.12
C GLN A 525 -1.41 -18.19 -19.12
N LEU A 526 -2.06 -19.34 -18.90
CA LEU A 526 -3.50 -19.49 -18.86
C LEU A 526 -4.08 -18.92 -17.55
N SER A 527 -4.26 -17.60 -17.57
CA SER A 527 -5.44 -16.90 -17.10
C SER A 527 -5.61 -16.67 -15.59
N THR A 528 -5.75 -15.40 -15.21
CA THR A 528 -6.37 -14.95 -13.94
C THR A 528 -7.81 -15.48 -13.73
N LYS A 529 -8.33 -16.26 -14.67
CA LYS A 529 -9.68 -16.85 -14.69
C LYS A 529 -9.83 -18.17 -13.93
N LEU A 530 -8.76 -18.82 -13.50
CA LEU A 530 -8.84 -20.05 -12.69
C LEU A 530 -8.33 -19.84 -11.26
N PRO A 531 -8.81 -20.63 -10.28
CA PRO A 531 -8.28 -20.61 -8.92
C PRO A 531 -6.76 -20.87 -8.88
N PRO A 532 -6.01 -20.28 -7.93
CA PRO A 532 -4.54 -20.34 -7.92
C PRO A 532 -3.93 -21.74 -7.90
N LEU A 533 -4.61 -22.72 -7.29
CA LEU A 533 -4.12 -24.10 -7.13
C LEU A 533 -4.71 -25.08 -8.14
N SER A 534 -5.42 -24.59 -9.16
CA SER A 534 -6.12 -25.41 -10.16
C SER A 534 -5.23 -26.23 -11.10
N ALA A 535 -3.92 -25.99 -11.15
CA ALA A 535 -2.98 -26.71 -12.00
C ALA A 535 -1.65 -26.96 -11.26
N VAL A 536 -1.75 -27.29 -9.98
CA VAL A 536 -0.59 -27.42 -9.08
C VAL A 536 -0.43 -28.87 -8.65
N ASP A 537 0.81 -29.37 -8.69
CA ASP A 537 1.22 -30.58 -7.99
C ASP A 537 1.21 -30.30 -6.48
N MET A 538 0.16 -30.83 -5.84
CA MET A 538 -0.11 -30.59 -4.44
C MET A 538 0.96 -31.22 -3.53
N SER A 539 1.52 -32.37 -3.90
CA SER A 539 2.56 -33.03 -3.09
C SER A 539 3.79 -32.14 -2.96
N ARG A 540 4.26 -31.55 -4.08
CA ARG A 540 5.39 -30.60 -4.06
C ARG A 540 5.07 -29.32 -3.28
N LEU A 541 3.83 -28.82 -3.37
CA LEU A 541 3.41 -27.64 -2.59
C LEU A 541 3.40 -27.93 -1.09
N LEU A 542 2.85 -29.07 -0.66
CA LEU A 542 2.79 -29.45 0.75
C LEU A 542 4.18 -29.74 1.31
N GLN A 543 5.07 -30.39 0.53
CA GLN A 543 6.48 -30.56 0.87
C GLN A 543 7.21 -29.22 1.06
N ALA A 544 6.96 -28.24 0.20
CA ALA A 544 7.51 -26.89 0.38
C ALA A 544 6.99 -26.25 1.69
N THR A 545 5.70 -26.41 1.95
CA THR A 545 5.02 -25.81 3.11
C THR A 545 5.55 -26.36 4.43
N ILE A 546 5.72 -27.68 4.54
CA ILE A 546 6.16 -28.32 5.78
C ILE A 546 7.62 -28.02 6.12
N ILE A 547 8.52 -27.96 5.13
CA ILE A 547 9.92 -27.52 5.33
C ILE A 547 9.95 -26.10 5.87
N LEU A 548 9.17 -25.22 5.23
CA LEU A 548 9.08 -23.82 5.61
C LEU A 548 8.51 -23.65 7.02
N GLY A 549 7.43 -24.37 7.33
CA GLY A 549 6.80 -24.40 8.66
C GLY A 549 7.75 -24.88 9.75
N THR A 550 8.44 -25.98 9.51
CA THR A 550 9.41 -26.57 10.44
C THR A 550 10.55 -25.58 10.72
N GLN A 551 11.12 -24.99 9.67
CA GLN A 551 12.22 -24.04 9.85
C GLN A 551 11.76 -22.73 10.49
N ALA A 552 10.56 -22.23 10.18
CA ALA A 552 10.01 -21.03 10.82
C ALA A 552 9.78 -21.23 12.33
N SER A 553 9.38 -22.44 12.75
CA SER A 553 9.27 -22.82 14.16
C SER A 553 10.63 -22.86 14.86
N ARG A 554 11.68 -23.35 14.18
CA ARG A 554 13.06 -23.43 14.70
C ARG A 554 13.77 -22.07 14.72
N ALA A 555 13.45 -21.18 13.79
CA ALA A 555 14.05 -19.85 13.63
C ALA A 555 12.97 -18.75 13.65
N PRO A 556 12.31 -18.51 14.80
CA PRO A 556 11.17 -17.60 14.89
C PRO A 556 11.52 -16.13 14.60
N GLU A 557 12.77 -15.73 14.65
CA GLU A 557 13.23 -14.35 14.37
C GLU A 557 13.42 -14.08 12.85
N GLU A 558 13.41 -15.11 12.02
CA GLU A 558 13.62 -14.97 10.57
C GLU A 558 12.33 -14.55 9.85
N ILE A 559 12.11 -13.23 9.79
CA ILE A 559 10.96 -12.57 9.13
C ILE A 559 10.65 -13.11 7.72
N PRO A 560 11.64 -13.33 6.81
CA PRO A 560 11.34 -13.80 5.46
C PRO A 560 10.67 -15.17 5.41
N LEU A 561 11.01 -16.08 6.34
CA LEU A 561 10.36 -17.40 6.45
C LEU A 561 8.88 -17.24 6.83
N ARG A 562 8.61 -16.43 7.85
CA ARG A 562 7.24 -16.18 8.33
C ARG A 562 6.36 -15.53 7.28
N LEU A 563 6.85 -14.48 6.61
CA LEU A 563 6.07 -13.78 5.57
C LEU A 563 5.71 -14.71 4.41
N LEU A 564 6.66 -15.54 3.97
CA LEU A 564 6.38 -16.56 2.96
C LEU A 564 5.36 -17.59 3.47
N LEU A 565 5.50 -18.04 4.71
CA LEU A 565 4.63 -19.05 5.31
C LEU A 565 3.20 -18.56 5.50
N VAL A 566 3.01 -17.30 5.92
CA VAL A 566 1.69 -16.66 6.00
C VAL A 566 0.97 -16.74 4.65
N GLN A 567 1.64 -16.35 3.56
CA GLN A 567 1.05 -16.38 2.22
C GLN A 567 0.73 -17.81 1.75
N VAL A 568 1.62 -18.77 2.00
CA VAL A 568 1.39 -20.18 1.66
C VAL A 568 0.22 -20.77 2.46
N TYR A 569 0.11 -20.48 3.76
CA TYR A 569 -1.04 -20.93 4.55
C TYR A 569 -2.35 -20.29 4.10
N LEU A 570 -2.35 -19.02 3.72
CA LEU A 570 -3.52 -18.39 3.12
C LEU A 570 -3.93 -19.07 1.81
N LEU A 571 -2.98 -19.41 0.93
CA LEU A 571 -3.24 -20.18 -0.30
C LEU A 571 -3.86 -21.56 0.00
N LEU A 572 -3.45 -22.22 1.08
CA LEU A 572 -3.99 -23.50 1.52
C LEU A 572 -5.33 -23.38 2.27
N GLY A 573 -5.89 -22.18 2.42
CA GLY A 573 -7.11 -21.95 3.21
C GLY A 573 -6.93 -22.06 4.73
N CYS A 574 -5.68 -22.16 5.22
CA CYS A 574 -5.33 -22.31 6.63
C CYS A 574 -5.19 -20.94 7.33
N ALA A 575 -6.27 -20.15 7.34
CA ALA A 575 -6.20 -18.75 7.76
C ALA A 575 -5.87 -18.57 9.25
N SER A 576 -6.34 -19.46 10.14
CA SER A 576 -6.04 -19.35 11.57
C SER A 576 -4.56 -19.65 11.86
N LEU A 577 -3.97 -20.62 11.15
CA LEU A 577 -2.55 -20.91 11.24
C LEU A 577 -1.72 -19.76 10.63
N ALA A 578 -2.19 -19.15 9.54
CA ALA A 578 -1.61 -17.94 8.99
C ALA A 578 -1.63 -16.78 10.00
N HIS A 579 -2.75 -16.61 10.72
CA HIS A 579 -2.89 -15.59 11.77
C HIS A 579 -1.92 -15.81 12.92
N GLN A 580 -1.79 -17.04 13.42
CA GLN A 580 -0.82 -17.40 14.45
C GLN A 580 0.63 -17.13 14.00
N THR A 581 0.92 -17.35 12.72
CA THR A 581 2.25 -17.09 12.12
C THR A 581 2.50 -15.58 11.96
N TRP A 582 1.44 -14.81 11.67
CA TRP A 582 1.46 -13.36 11.48
C TRP A 582 1.67 -12.57 12.77
N LEU A 583 1.01 -12.97 13.87
CA LEU A 583 1.02 -12.20 15.13
C LEU A 583 2.42 -11.81 15.63
N PRO A 584 3.45 -12.69 15.64
CA PRO A 584 4.78 -12.33 16.13
C PRO A 584 5.56 -11.36 15.22
N LEU A 585 5.09 -11.07 14.00
CA LEU A 585 5.68 -10.02 13.16
C LEU A 585 5.43 -8.62 13.71
N ASP A 586 4.46 -8.47 14.62
CA ASP A 586 4.17 -7.25 15.37
C ASP A 586 4.00 -5.99 14.52
N VAL A 587 3.35 -6.13 13.36
CA VAL A 587 3.11 -5.02 12.41
C VAL A 587 2.24 -3.95 13.08
N LYS A 588 2.83 -2.75 13.27
CA LYS A 588 2.23 -1.64 14.03
C LYS A 588 2.57 -0.29 13.41
N ARG A 589 1.74 0.73 13.70
CA ARG A 589 1.98 2.14 13.33
C ARG A 589 2.22 2.32 11.83
N THR A 590 3.28 3.01 11.44
CA THR A 590 3.56 3.47 10.06
C THR A 590 3.73 2.34 9.05
N ILE A 591 4.08 1.13 9.48
CA ILE A 591 4.21 -0.04 8.59
C ILE A 591 2.89 -0.79 8.37
N GLN A 592 1.79 -0.38 9.02
CA GLN A 592 0.46 -0.96 8.81
C GLN A 592 0.02 -0.82 7.34
N ASP A 593 0.17 0.38 6.77
CA ASP A 593 -0.26 0.67 5.39
C ASP A 593 0.45 -0.21 4.35
N ALA A 594 1.72 -0.56 4.62
CA ALA A 594 2.60 -1.27 3.69
C ALA A 594 2.63 -2.80 3.89
N LEU A 595 2.53 -3.30 5.13
CA LEU A 595 2.71 -4.74 5.39
C LEU A 595 1.41 -5.47 5.68
N SER A 596 0.40 -4.83 6.27
CA SER A 596 -0.83 -5.52 6.66
C SER A 596 -1.62 -6.16 5.51
N PRO A 597 -1.61 -5.63 4.27
CA PRO A 597 -2.22 -6.34 3.14
C PRO A 597 -1.63 -7.74 2.89
N LEU A 598 -0.42 -8.04 3.37
CA LEU A 598 0.18 -9.37 3.30
C LEU A 598 -0.54 -10.42 4.17
N PHE A 599 -1.49 -10.00 5.01
CA PHE A 599 -2.33 -10.91 5.79
C PHE A 599 -3.82 -10.64 5.58
N PHE A 600 -4.21 -9.36 5.55
CA PHE A 600 -5.62 -8.96 5.54
C PHE A 600 -6.28 -8.98 4.16
N ASP A 601 -5.53 -8.93 3.05
CA ASP A 601 -6.13 -8.89 1.71
C ASP A 601 -6.93 -10.18 1.43
N ARG A 602 -8.24 -10.02 1.13
CA ARG A 602 -9.21 -11.11 0.89
C ARG A 602 -9.50 -12.00 2.10
N LEU A 603 -9.04 -11.64 3.30
CA LEU A 603 -9.16 -12.51 4.48
C LEU A 603 -10.62 -12.83 4.84
N SER A 604 -11.54 -11.86 4.71
CA SER A 604 -12.99 -12.05 4.95
C SER A 604 -13.62 -13.09 4.04
N SER A 605 -13.05 -13.30 2.85
CA SER A 605 -13.52 -14.30 1.89
C SER A 605 -12.85 -15.68 2.07
N ILE A 606 -11.73 -15.75 2.78
CA ILE A 606 -11.01 -17.00 3.03
C ILE A 606 -11.42 -17.60 4.37
N SER A 607 -11.54 -16.76 5.40
CA SER A 607 -11.99 -17.16 6.73
C SER A 607 -12.77 -16.03 7.39
N PRO A 608 -14.07 -15.91 7.08
CA PRO A 608 -14.93 -14.94 7.76
C PRO A 608 -14.94 -15.17 9.28
N GLY A 609 -14.75 -16.41 9.75
CA GLY A 609 -14.72 -16.79 11.17
C GLY A 609 -13.71 -16.01 12.01
N LEU A 610 -12.54 -15.68 11.46
CA LEU A 610 -11.50 -14.93 12.18
C LEU A 610 -11.95 -13.52 12.61
N PHE A 611 -12.93 -12.94 11.92
CA PHE A 611 -13.50 -11.64 12.28
C PHE A 611 -14.55 -11.74 13.38
N HIS A 612 -15.05 -12.95 13.67
CA HIS A 612 -16.09 -13.19 14.67
C HIS A 612 -15.56 -13.64 16.04
N GLU A 613 -14.37 -14.25 16.09
CA GLU A 613 -13.83 -14.89 17.31
C GLU A 613 -13.34 -13.89 18.39
N GLY A 614 -13.23 -12.61 18.07
CA GLY A 614 -12.68 -11.56 18.94
C GLY A 614 -13.73 -10.66 19.59
N ARG A 615 -13.43 -10.15 20.80
CA ARG A 615 -14.20 -9.02 21.40
C ARG A 615 -14.04 -7.72 20.63
N ARG A 616 -12.97 -7.60 19.84
CA ARG A 616 -12.64 -6.43 19.03
C ARG A 616 -12.48 -6.86 17.56
N PRO A 617 -12.80 -5.99 16.59
CA PRO A 617 -12.61 -6.31 15.18
C PRO A 617 -11.15 -6.68 14.89
N LEU A 618 -10.93 -7.68 14.05
CA LEU A 618 -9.58 -8.10 13.65
C LEU A 618 -8.80 -6.96 12.96
N THR A 619 -9.52 -6.06 12.28
CA THR A 619 -9.01 -4.87 11.60
C THR A 619 -8.77 -3.67 12.53
N GLU A 620 -9.06 -3.77 13.84
CA GLU A 620 -8.89 -2.65 14.79
C GLU A 620 -7.48 -2.01 14.72
N PRO A 621 -6.35 -2.75 14.58
CA PRO A 621 -5.03 -2.12 14.46
C PRO A 621 -4.89 -1.20 13.24
N LEU A 622 -5.53 -1.56 12.12
CA LEU A 622 -5.57 -0.75 10.89
C LEU A 622 -6.50 0.44 11.06
N SER A 623 -7.74 0.20 11.50
CA SER A 623 -8.74 1.26 11.71
C SER A 623 -8.24 2.30 12.71
N SER A 624 -7.61 1.87 13.81
CA SER A 624 -7.01 2.76 14.81
C SER A 624 -5.84 3.57 14.26
N TYR A 625 -5.02 2.98 13.38
CA TYR A 625 -3.92 3.67 12.73
C TYR A 625 -4.42 4.79 11.81
N TYR A 626 -5.38 4.49 10.92
CA TYR A 626 -5.96 5.52 10.06
C TYR A 626 -6.76 6.55 10.84
N GLN A 627 -7.54 6.15 11.84
CA GLN A 627 -8.24 7.08 12.72
C GLN A 627 -7.27 8.00 13.47
N ALA A 628 -6.09 7.54 13.85
CA ALA A 628 -5.09 8.38 14.50
C ALA A 628 -4.37 9.33 13.52
N CYS A 629 -4.04 8.86 12.31
CA CYS A 629 -3.31 9.64 11.30
C CYS A 629 -4.20 10.60 10.50
N LEU A 630 -5.47 10.25 10.30
CA LEU A 630 -6.45 10.98 9.49
C LEU A 630 -7.55 11.62 10.36
N ARG A 631 -7.35 11.66 11.69
CA ARG A 631 -8.29 12.31 12.63
C ARG A 631 -8.54 13.77 12.29
N GLU A 632 -7.46 14.45 11.90
CA GLU A 632 -7.46 15.88 11.64
C GLU A 632 -7.39 16.12 10.13
N ASP A 633 -7.92 17.27 9.73
CA ASP A 633 -7.93 17.69 8.34
C ASP A 633 -6.55 18.15 7.85
N SER A 634 -5.53 18.16 8.72
CA SER A 634 -4.14 18.45 8.37
C SER A 634 -3.18 17.29 8.72
N PRO A 635 -1.96 17.27 8.14
CA PRO A 635 -0.93 16.32 8.55
C PRO A 635 -0.57 16.47 10.03
N VAL A 636 -0.36 15.33 10.68
CA VAL A 636 0.01 15.28 12.11
C VAL A 636 1.25 16.13 12.37
N LYS A 637 1.15 17.06 13.32
CA LYS A 637 2.23 17.98 13.76
C LYS A 637 2.72 18.97 12.69
N VAL A 638 1.94 19.25 11.64
CA VAL A 638 2.37 20.17 10.58
C VAL A 638 2.74 21.57 11.08
N TRP A 639 2.03 22.11 12.08
CA TRP A 639 2.35 23.42 12.65
C TRP A 639 3.68 23.43 13.43
N GLU A 640 4.01 22.33 14.13
CA GLU A 640 5.33 22.17 14.76
C GLU A 640 6.45 22.23 13.71
N ALA A 641 6.23 21.68 12.51
CA ALA A 641 7.20 21.75 11.42
C ALA A 641 7.35 23.18 10.86
N PHE A 642 6.26 23.95 10.74
CA PHE A 642 6.32 25.37 10.35
C PHE A 642 7.13 26.20 11.35
N THR A 643 6.88 26.02 12.65
CA THR A 643 7.59 26.76 13.70
C THR A 643 9.06 26.36 13.81
N ALA A 644 9.38 25.08 13.57
CA ALA A 644 10.75 24.57 13.48
C ALA A 644 11.51 25.05 12.23
N GLY A 645 10.81 25.42 11.15
CA GLY A 645 11.42 25.80 9.87
C GLY A 645 11.80 24.60 8.99
N SER A 646 11.17 23.45 9.20
CA SER A 646 11.41 22.20 8.45
C SER A 646 10.58 22.14 7.16
N TYR A 647 10.84 23.06 6.23
CA TYR A 647 9.97 23.30 5.08
C TYR A 647 9.86 22.11 4.13
N THR A 648 10.94 21.37 3.90
CA THR A 648 10.87 20.19 3.03
C THR A 648 10.02 19.09 3.65
N SER A 649 10.17 18.88 4.96
CA SER A 649 9.35 17.92 5.71
C SER A 649 7.87 18.27 5.67
N ILE A 650 7.48 19.54 5.65
CA ILE A 650 6.07 19.95 5.49
C ILE A 650 5.52 19.46 4.15
N LEU A 651 6.29 19.57 3.06
CA LEU A 651 5.88 19.08 1.75
C LEU A 651 5.73 17.56 1.75
N ASP A 652 6.67 16.84 2.36
CA ASP A 652 6.63 15.37 2.46
C ASP A 652 5.49 14.89 3.37
N MET A 653 5.21 15.61 4.46
CA MET A 653 4.06 15.36 5.35
C MET A 653 2.75 15.50 4.59
N ALA A 654 2.61 16.55 3.78
CA ALA A 654 1.42 16.78 2.95
C ALA A 654 1.24 15.66 1.92
N GLU A 655 2.31 15.27 1.21
CA GLU A 655 2.29 14.19 0.23
C GLU A 655 1.94 12.85 0.88
N TYR A 656 2.57 12.51 2.00
CA TYR A 656 2.31 11.27 2.73
C TYR A 656 0.88 11.19 3.26
N TRP A 657 0.38 12.28 3.82
CA TRP A 657 -0.99 12.39 4.33
C TRP A 657 -2.05 12.24 3.23
N ASP A 658 -1.83 12.83 2.06
CA ASP A 658 -2.71 12.67 0.89
C ASP A 658 -2.67 11.22 0.37
N ARG A 659 -1.48 10.61 0.32
CA ARG A 659 -1.33 9.19 -0.05
C ARG A 659 -2.07 8.26 0.91
N LEU A 660 -2.07 8.54 2.21
CA LEU A 660 -2.81 7.75 3.20
C LEU A 660 -4.34 7.86 2.98
N ARG A 661 -4.87 9.06 2.71
CA ARG A 661 -6.31 9.26 2.38
C ARG A 661 -6.74 8.47 1.15
N ARG A 662 -5.82 8.25 0.20
CA ARG A 662 -6.06 7.52 -1.05
C ARG A 662 -5.44 6.12 -1.04
N SER A 663 -5.12 5.56 0.12
CA SER A 663 -4.47 4.25 0.21
C SER A 663 -5.43 3.11 -0.16
N CYS A 664 -4.96 2.16 -0.98
CA CYS A 664 -5.69 0.92 -1.23
C CYS A 664 -5.88 0.10 0.07
N THR A 665 -4.94 0.18 1.01
CA THR A 665 -4.99 -0.54 2.29
C THR A 665 -6.10 0.02 3.19
N LEU A 666 -6.38 1.32 3.11
CA LEU A 666 -7.53 1.95 3.78
C LEU A 666 -8.85 1.39 3.25
N VAL A 667 -9.02 1.36 1.93
CA VAL A 667 -10.22 0.79 1.28
C VAL A 667 -10.37 -0.70 1.61
N MET A 668 -9.28 -1.47 1.56
CA MET A 668 -9.25 -2.87 1.97
C MET A 668 -9.73 -3.04 3.43
N THR A 669 -9.24 -2.21 4.35
CA THR A 669 -9.63 -2.28 5.77
C THR A 669 -11.15 -2.14 5.94
N VAL A 670 -11.74 -1.13 5.31
CA VAL A 670 -13.19 -0.88 5.38
C VAL A 670 -13.99 -2.01 4.72
N THR A 671 -13.59 -2.44 3.53
CA THR A 671 -14.35 -3.43 2.74
C THR A 671 -14.27 -4.84 3.31
N GLU A 672 -13.12 -5.26 3.84
CA GLU A 672 -12.95 -6.55 4.52
C GLU A 672 -13.80 -6.63 5.79
N GLU A 673 -13.81 -5.58 6.61
CA GLU A 673 -14.60 -5.52 7.85
C GLU A 673 -16.10 -5.54 7.55
N ARG A 674 -16.57 -4.77 6.56
CA ARG A 674 -17.98 -4.75 6.16
C ARG A 674 -18.45 -6.08 5.59
N ARG A 675 -17.65 -6.73 4.73
CA ARG A 675 -17.97 -8.06 4.18
C ARG A 675 -18.02 -9.11 5.29
N ALA A 676 -17.08 -9.09 6.22
CA ALA A 676 -17.09 -9.98 7.38
C ALA A 676 -18.34 -9.75 8.25
N LEU A 677 -18.67 -8.50 8.58
CA LEU A 677 -19.85 -8.15 9.38
C LEU A 677 -21.15 -8.64 8.72
N ARG A 678 -21.29 -8.42 7.41
CA ARG A 678 -22.42 -8.91 6.59
C ARG A 678 -22.51 -10.44 6.57
N SER A 679 -21.38 -11.13 6.64
CA SER A 679 -21.34 -12.60 6.69
C SER A 679 -22.02 -13.16 7.94
N PHE A 680 -22.05 -12.42 9.06
CA PHE A 680 -22.70 -12.84 10.31
C PHE A 680 -24.04 -12.14 10.56
N GLY A 681 -24.61 -11.47 9.55
CA GLY A 681 -25.86 -10.71 9.70
C GLY A 681 -25.74 -9.49 10.62
N GLY A 682 -24.51 -9.00 10.84
CA GLY A 682 -24.27 -7.78 11.60
C GLY A 682 -24.86 -6.56 10.90
N LYS A 683 -25.31 -5.59 11.69
CA LYS A 683 -25.91 -4.36 11.17
C LYS A 683 -24.82 -3.41 10.71
N ILE A 684 -24.83 -3.05 9.44
CA ILE A 684 -24.03 -1.95 8.90
C ILE A 684 -24.74 -0.65 9.32
N GLU A 685 -24.11 0.15 10.18
CA GLU A 685 -24.74 1.33 10.78
C GLU A 685 -24.79 2.52 9.82
N SER A 686 -23.74 2.71 9.02
CA SER A 686 -23.58 3.85 8.10
C SER A 686 -23.29 3.38 6.68
N SER A 687 -23.79 4.15 5.71
CA SER A 687 -23.41 3.97 4.29
C SER A 687 -21.90 4.16 4.13
N VAL A 688 -21.30 3.45 3.18
CA VAL A 688 -19.87 3.59 2.86
C VAL A 688 -19.49 5.04 2.52
N GLU A 689 -20.39 5.79 1.89
CA GLU A 689 -20.20 7.21 1.54
C GLU A 689 -20.22 8.14 2.77
N GLN A 690 -20.75 7.68 3.90
CA GLN A 690 -20.85 8.45 5.15
C GLN A 690 -19.72 8.16 6.13
N LEU A 691 -18.79 7.26 5.78
CA LEU A 691 -17.69 6.89 6.67
C LEU A 691 -16.66 8.04 6.72
N PRO A 692 -16.32 8.58 7.92
CA PRO A 692 -15.37 9.69 8.03
C PRO A 692 -14.01 9.39 7.38
N LEU A 693 -13.54 8.14 7.48
CA LEU A 693 -12.28 7.71 6.89
C LEU A 693 -12.27 7.77 5.35
N LEU A 694 -13.44 7.73 4.71
CA LEU A 694 -13.59 7.77 3.25
C LEU A 694 -14.22 9.09 2.77
N ALA A 695 -14.39 10.08 3.63
CA ALA A 695 -15.07 11.35 3.30
C ALA A 695 -14.41 12.14 2.16
N HIS A 696 -13.11 11.90 1.90
CA HIS A 696 -12.35 12.54 0.81
C HIS A 696 -12.31 11.72 -0.49
N VAL A 697 -12.98 10.57 -0.52
CA VAL A 697 -13.00 9.70 -1.70
C VAL A 697 -14.17 10.07 -2.60
N ASP A 698 -13.86 10.43 -3.83
CA ASP A 698 -14.82 10.74 -4.89
C ASP A 698 -14.63 9.83 -6.12
N ASP A 699 -15.44 10.08 -7.16
CA ASP A 699 -15.41 9.32 -8.40
C ASP A 699 -14.14 9.59 -9.25
N ASP A 700 -13.33 10.61 -8.94
CA ASP A 700 -12.07 10.89 -9.64
C ASP A 700 -10.82 10.42 -8.86
N THR A 701 -11.03 9.96 -7.63
CA THR A 701 -9.95 9.52 -6.74
C THR A 701 -9.22 8.31 -7.31
N THR A 702 -7.93 8.50 -7.59
CA THR A 702 -7.00 7.43 -7.94
C THR A 702 -6.34 6.90 -6.68
N PHE A 703 -6.46 5.60 -6.40
CA PHE A 703 -5.89 4.99 -5.20
C PHE A 703 -4.43 4.57 -5.39
N VAL A 704 -3.67 4.63 -4.30
CA VAL A 704 -2.24 4.31 -4.28
C VAL A 704 -2.02 2.98 -3.55
N ASN A 705 -1.22 2.10 -4.15
CA ASN A 705 -0.78 0.87 -3.51
C ASN A 705 0.57 1.10 -2.82
N ALA A 706 0.62 0.90 -1.51
CA ALA A 706 1.80 1.09 -0.68
C ALA A 706 2.45 -0.23 -0.20
N ILE A 707 1.99 -1.39 -0.70
CA ILE A 707 2.48 -2.69 -0.23
C ILE A 707 3.99 -2.82 -0.44
N ASP A 708 4.70 -3.10 0.66
CA ASP A 708 6.14 -3.35 0.64
C ASP A 708 6.44 -4.85 0.67
N HIS A 709 7.19 -5.31 -0.32
CA HIS A 709 7.67 -6.69 -0.42
C HIS A 709 9.17 -6.81 -0.11
N GLY A 710 9.85 -5.76 0.34
CA GLY A 710 11.29 -5.75 0.60
C GLY A 710 11.74 -6.75 1.66
N SER A 711 10.83 -7.15 2.57
CA SER A 711 11.10 -8.19 3.59
C SER A 711 10.84 -9.63 3.10
N PHE A 712 10.34 -9.83 1.88
CA PHE A 712 10.18 -11.17 1.31
C PHE A 712 11.54 -11.76 0.89
N PRO A 713 11.68 -13.11 0.91
CA PRO A 713 12.85 -13.77 0.36
C PRO A 713 13.12 -13.37 -1.10
N SER A 714 14.37 -13.03 -1.41
CA SER A 714 14.82 -12.65 -2.75
C SER A 714 15.96 -13.55 -3.19
N LEU A 715 15.64 -14.74 -3.72
CA LEU A 715 16.65 -15.72 -4.16
C LEU A 715 16.78 -15.81 -5.68
N GLU A 716 15.75 -15.39 -6.41
CA GLU A 716 15.66 -15.50 -7.86
C GLU A 716 16.34 -14.36 -8.61
N SER A 717 16.66 -14.57 -9.89
CA SER A 717 17.16 -13.51 -10.77
C SER A 717 16.18 -12.34 -10.84
N THR A 718 16.70 -11.12 -10.99
CA THR A 718 15.88 -9.91 -11.23
C THR A 718 15.07 -9.98 -12.54
N ASN A 719 15.43 -10.92 -13.43
CA ASN A 719 14.75 -11.15 -14.71
C ASN A 719 13.57 -12.14 -14.61
N THR A 720 13.24 -12.66 -13.42
CA THR A 720 12.11 -13.57 -13.23
C THR A 720 11.15 -13.06 -12.16
N ALA A 721 9.93 -13.60 -12.14
CA ALA A 721 8.94 -13.19 -11.15
C ALA A 721 9.42 -13.52 -9.73
N PRO A 722 9.36 -12.57 -8.79
CA PRO A 722 9.78 -12.78 -7.41
C PRO A 722 8.85 -13.78 -6.70
N LEU A 723 9.35 -14.41 -5.63
CA LEU A 723 8.63 -15.46 -4.93
C LEU A 723 7.25 -15.03 -4.40
N TYR A 724 7.12 -13.80 -3.90
CA TYR A 724 5.85 -13.27 -3.41
C TYR A 724 4.75 -13.24 -4.50
N ASP A 725 5.12 -13.08 -5.78
CA ASP A 725 4.17 -13.08 -6.90
C ASP A 725 3.65 -14.49 -7.21
N LEU A 726 4.43 -15.52 -6.88
CA LEU A 726 4.02 -16.92 -6.99
C LEU A 726 3.00 -17.26 -5.90
N VAL A 727 3.23 -16.82 -4.66
CA VAL A 727 2.43 -17.23 -3.49
C VAL A 727 1.26 -16.31 -3.13
N LYS A 728 1.12 -15.12 -3.72
CA LYS A 728 -0.03 -14.24 -3.43
C LYS A 728 -1.35 -14.89 -3.83
N LEU A 729 -2.43 -14.71 -3.07
CA LEU A 729 -3.76 -15.29 -3.36
C LEU A 729 -4.35 -14.86 -4.72
N GLY A 730 -4.12 -13.62 -5.13
CA GLY A 730 -4.64 -13.07 -6.37
C GLY A 730 -3.81 -11.87 -6.83
N PRO A 731 -4.31 -11.07 -7.78
CA PRO A 731 -3.65 -9.82 -8.14
C PRO A 731 -3.54 -8.88 -6.94
N LYS A 732 -2.50 -8.04 -6.94
CA LYS A 732 -2.23 -7.04 -5.89
C LYS A 732 -3.38 -6.04 -5.79
N LEU A 733 -3.52 -5.38 -4.63
CA LEU A 733 -4.39 -4.21 -4.50
C LEU A 733 -4.12 -3.19 -5.61
N SER A 734 -5.18 -2.60 -6.15
CA SER A 734 -5.12 -1.62 -7.24
C SER A 734 -6.27 -0.63 -7.14
N SER A 735 -6.14 0.50 -7.83
CA SER A 735 -7.18 1.53 -7.89
C SER A 735 -8.49 0.99 -8.45
N GLU A 736 -8.42 0.18 -9.50
CA GLU A 736 -9.57 -0.44 -10.16
C GLU A 736 -10.32 -1.40 -9.21
N ARG A 737 -9.58 -2.27 -8.50
CA ARG A 737 -10.18 -3.19 -7.54
C ARG A 737 -10.80 -2.46 -6.34
N CYS A 738 -10.12 -1.43 -5.83
CA CYS A 738 -10.66 -0.61 -4.73
C CYS A 738 -11.93 0.12 -5.15
N ARG A 739 -11.95 0.68 -6.36
CA ARG A 739 -13.14 1.35 -6.89
C ARG A 739 -14.33 0.41 -7.04
N LEU A 740 -14.11 -0.76 -7.64
CA LEU A 740 -15.16 -1.78 -7.79
C LEU A 740 -15.68 -2.26 -6.43
N ALA A 741 -14.81 -2.44 -5.45
CA ALA A 741 -15.20 -2.81 -4.10
C ALA A 741 -16.09 -1.75 -3.43
N LEU A 742 -15.73 -0.46 -3.54
CA LEU A 742 -16.54 0.63 -3.00
C LEU A 742 -17.90 0.74 -3.70
N LEU A 743 -17.93 0.68 -5.03
CA LEU A 743 -19.18 0.72 -5.81
C LEU A 743 -20.09 -0.47 -5.49
N ALA A 744 -19.53 -1.66 -5.24
CA ALA A 744 -20.30 -2.82 -4.81
C ALA A 744 -20.88 -2.63 -3.39
N GLU A 745 -20.12 -2.05 -2.46
CA GLU A 745 -20.65 -1.73 -1.12
C GLU A 745 -21.73 -0.64 -1.18
N GLN A 746 -21.59 0.39 -2.04
CA GLN A 746 -22.64 1.38 -2.31
C GLN A 746 -23.92 0.73 -2.85
N PHE A 747 -23.78 -0.19 -3.82
CA PHE A 747 -24.92 -0.95 -4.33
C PHE A 747 -25.65 -1.71 -3.22
N ILE A 748 -24.89 -2.42 -2.37
CA ILE A 748 -25.43 -3.20 -1.25
C ILE A 748 -26.13 -2.28 -0.24
N ASP A 749 -25.56 -1.13 0.09
CA ASP A 749 -26.17 -0.14 0.98
C ASP A 749 -27.54 0.32 0.48
N ILE A 750 -27.68 0.58 -0.84
CA ILE A 750 -28.95 1.03 -1.43
C ILE A 750 -30.00 -0.09 -1.41
N VAL A 751 -29.67 -1.31 -1.87
CA VAL A 751 -30.68 -2.39 -1.98
C VAL A 751 -31.09 -2.96 -0.62
N THR A 752 -30.27 -2.78 0.42
CA THR A 752 -30.58 -3.21 1.79
C THR A 752 -31.14 -2.11 2.68
N TYR A 753 -31.18 -0.87 2.20
CA TYR A 753 -31.70 0.27 2.94
C TYR A 753 -33.14 0.04 3.43
N LYS A 754 -33.37 0.34 4.71
CA LYS A 754 -34.71 0.31 5.31
C LYS A 754 -34.97 1.64 6.01
N PRO A 755 -36.05 2.37 5.63
CA PRO A 755 -36.40 3.60 6.32
C PRO A 755 -36.76 3.32 7.79
N ALA A 756 -36.50 4.30 8.66
CA ALA A 756 -36.82 4.20 10.07
C ALA A 756 -38.34 4.02 10.26
N LYS A 757 -38.75 3.00 11.03
CA LYS A 757 -40.17 2.65 11.24
C LYS A 757 -41.00 3.78 11.89
N GLU A 758 -40.32 4.71 12.56
CA GLU A 758 -40.93 5.84 13.28
C GLU A 758 -41.23 7.02 12.35
N TYR A 759 -40.61 7.07 11.16
CA TYR A 759 -40.79 8.16 10.21
C TYR A 759 -42.03 7.93 9.33
N LYS A 760 -43.05 8.79 9.49
CA LYS A 760 -44.21 8.86 8.59
C LYS A 760 -44.14 10.14 7.76
N PRO A 761 -43.91 10.06 6.44
CA PRO A 761 -43.77 11.26 5.62
C PRO A 761 -45.10 12.02 5.49
N PRO A 762 -45.11 13.36 5.63
CA PRO A 762 -46.33 14.18 5.55
C PRO A 762 -46.95 14.19 4.15
N LYS A 763 -46.17 13.89 3.09
CA LYS A 763 -46.63 13.73 1.70
C LYS A 763 -46.07 12.44 1.10
N ALA A 764 -46.67 11.31 1.45
CA ALA A 764 -46.17 9.98 1.04
C ALA A 764 -46.02 9.81 -0.48
N ASN A 765 -46.91 10.41 -1.29
CA ASN A 765 -46.82 10.32 -2.75
C ASN A 765 -45.62 11.09 -3.33
N ASP A 766 -45.39 12.31 -2.87
CA ASP A 766 -44.27 13.14 -3.31
C ASP A 766 -42.93 12.52 -2.90
N VAL A 767 -42.87 11.97 -1.69
CA VAL A 767 -41.68 11.27 -1.17
C VAL A 767 -41.39 10.03 -2.01
N ALA A 768 -42.39 9.17 -2.25
CA ALA A 768 -42.19 7.96 -3.06
C ALA A 768 -41.78 8.28 -4.52
N MET A 769 -42.25 9.39 -5.10
CA MET A 769 -41.78 9.83 -6.43
C MET A 769 -40.33 10.30 -6.39
N LYS A 770 -39.91 11.02 -5.35
CA LYS A 770 -38.52 11.44 -5.15
C LYS A 770 -37.60 10.25 -4.88
N ASP A 771 -38.03 9.31 -4.05
CA ASP A 771 -37.28 8.08 -3.76
C ASP A 771 -37.09 7.27 -5.04
N LYS A 772 -38.16 7.10 -5.85
CA LYS A 772 -38.05 6.43 -7.15
C LYS A 772 -37.05 7.12 -8.08
N ALA A 773 -37.08 8.46 -8.16
CA ALA A 773 -36.12 9.21 -8.97
C ALA A 773 -34.68 9.03 -8.48
N TYR A 774 -34.47 9.13 -7.16
CA TYR A 774 -33.18 8.90 -6.51
C TYR A 774 -32.64 7.50 -6.79
N PHE A 775 -33.48 6.46 -6.69
CA PHE A 775 -33.06 5.10 -6.99
C PHE A 775 -32.68 4.91 -8.46
N ILE A 776 -33.46 5.46 -9.40
CA ILE A 776 -33.15 5.40 -10.83
C ILE A 776 -31.79 6.07 -11.11
N GLU A 777 -31.58 7.27 -10.58
CA GLU A 777 -30.32 8.00 -10.74
C GLU A 777 -29.14 7.24 -10.14
N SER A 778 -29.30 6.73 -8.91
CA SER A 778 -28.26 5.99 -8.20
C SER A 778 -27.87 4.71 -8.92
N PHE A 779 -28.83 3.89 -9.36
CA PHE A 779 -28.54 2.65 -10.10
C PHE A 779 -28.02 2.92 -11.51
N SER A 780 -28.43 4.02 -12.16
CA SER A 780 -27.84 4.45 -13.43
C SER A 780 -26.38 4.82 -13.26
N ARG A 781 -26.05 5.65 -12.25
CA ARG A 781 -24.66 6.03 -11.92
C ARG A 781 -23.81 4.80 -11.61
N LEU A 782 -24.31 3.90 -10.77
CA LEU A 782 -23.61 2.65 -10.41
C LEU A 782 -23.39 1.76 -11.64
N HIS A 783 -24.41 1.56 -12.48
CA HIS A 783 -24.27 0.77 -13.69
C HIS A 783 -23.20 1.36 -14.63
N GLU A 784 -23.22 2.67 -14.86
CA GLU A 784 -22.25 3.37 -15.69
C GLU A 784 -20.83 3.29 -15.11
N ALA A 785 -20.66 3.58 -13.82
CA ALA A 785 -19.37 3.58 -13.15
C ALA A 785 -18.73 2.18 -13.12
N ILE A 786 -19.49 1.14 -12.76
CA ILE A 786 -18.99 -0.24 -12.70
C ILE A 786 -18.70 -0.75 -14.11
N SER A 787 -19.60 -0.51 -15.08
CA SER A 787 -19.37 -0.95 -16.47
C SER A 787 -18.17 -0.25 -17.09
N THR A 788 -17.99 1.04 -16.83
CA THR A 788 -16.81 1.81 -17.25
C THR A 788 -15.53 1.21 -16.65
N ALA A 789 -15.52 0.93 -15.35
CA ALA A 789 -14.37 0.33 -14.68
C ALA A 789 -14.03 -1.07 -15.21
N LEU A 790 -15.03 -1.88 -15.55
CA LEU A 790 -14.84 -3.24 -16.10
C LEU A 790 -14.45 -3.26 -17.58
N LEU A 791 -15.05 -2.40 -18.41
CA LEU A 791 -14.96 -2.47 -19.88
C LEU A 791 -13.94 -1.49 -20.49
N ASN A 792 -13.82 -0.27 -19.93
CA ASN A 792 -13.01 0.79 -20.56
C ASN A 792 -11.53 0.73 -20.16
N LEU A 793 -11.18 -0.08 -19.16
CA LEU A 793 -9.81 -0.28 -18.69
C LEU A 793 -9.36 -1.71 -19.06
N PRO A 794 -8.56 -1.89 -20.13
CA PRO A 794 -8.12 -3.22 -20.59
C PRO A 794 -7.36 -4.01 -19.52
N THR A 795 -6.82 -3.32 -18.51
CA THR A 795 -6.05 -3.90 -17.41
C THR A 795 -6.90 -4.44 -16.27
N THR A 796 -8.18 -4.07 -16.14
CA THR A 796 -9.00 -4.39 -14.95
C THR A 796 -9.13 -5.89 -14.71
N ALA A 797 -9.37 -6.70 -15.75
CA ALA A 797 -9.49 -8.15 -15.62
C ALA A 797 -8.22 -8.82 -15.08
N ALA A 798 -7.04 -8.22 -15.29
CA ALA A 798 -5.78 -8.70 -14.73
C ALA A 798 -5.56 -8.28 -13.27
N LYS A 799 -6.40 -7.38 -12.72
CA LYS A 799 -6.37 -6.90 -11.33
C LYS A 799 -7.36 -7.60 -10.41
N LEU A 800 -8.18 -8.51 -10.94
CA LEU A 800 -9.21 -9.23 -10.22
C LEU A 800 -8.95 -10.75 -10.24
N THR A 801 -9.39 -11.45 -9.22
CA THR A 801 -9.59 -12.91 -9.32
C THR A 801 -10.79 -13.20 -10.23
N SER A 802 -10.89 -14.44 -10.73
CA SER A 802 -12.07 -14.88 -11.50
C SER A 802 -13.39 -14.64 -10.75
N ALA A 803 -13.42 -15.01 -9.48
CA ALA A 803 -14.58 -14.85 -8.61
C ALA A 803 -14.95 -13.37 -8.40
N GLU A 804 -13.96 -12.50 -8.16
CA GLU A 804 -14.16 -11.05 -8.06
C GLU A 804 -14.73 -10.48 -9.36
N ASN A 805 -14.16 -10.86 -10.51
CA ASN A 805 -14.62 -10.39 -11.81
C ASN A 805 -16.08 -10.79 -12.08
N LYS A 806 -16.46 -12.04 -11.79
CA LYS A 806 -17.84 -12.55 -11.92
C LYS A 806 -18.80 -11.83 -10.97
N PHE A 807 -18.39 -11.58 -9.74
CA PHE A 807 -19.18 -10.82 -8.76
C PHE A 807 -19.44 -9.38 -9.22
N TYR A 808 -18.41 -8.62 -9.57
CA TYR A 808 -18.58 -7.23 -10.01
C TYR A 808 -19.36 -7.13 -11.33
N THR A 809 -19.19 -8.09 -12.25
CA THR A 809 -20.02 -8.22 -13.45
C THR A 809 -21.49 -8.41 -13.07
N THR A 810 -21.78 -9.24 -12.06
CA THR A 810 -23.15 -9.46 -11.58
C THR A 810 -23.73 -8.20 -10.95
N ILE A 811 -22.96 -7.45 -10.14
CA ILE A 811 -23.42 -6.16 -9.58
C ILE A 811 -23.74 -5.14 -10.70
N ALA A 812 -22.92 -5.08 -11.75
CA ALA A 812 -23.19 -4.21 -12.90
C ALA A 812 -24.51 -4.57 -13.60
N LEU A 813 -24.78 -5.86 -13.78
CA LEU A 813 -26.01 -6.38 -14.37
C LEU A 813 -27.23 -6.17 -13.46
N LEU A 814 -27.08 -6.35 -12.14
CA LEU A 814 -28.15 -6.07 -11.17
C LEU A 814 -28.50 -4.58 -11.13
N SER A 815 -27.50 -3.70 -11.23
CA SER A 815 -27.72 -2.24 -11.34
C SER A 815 -28.49 -1.89 -12.62
N ALA A 816 -28.13 -2.50 -13.75
CA ALA A 816 -28.87 -2.36 -15.01
C ALA A 816 -30.31 -2.86 -14.93
N LEU A 817 -30.52 -4.01 -14.26
CA LEU A 817 -31.83 -4.59 -14.01
C LEU A 817 -32.70 -3.64 -13.19
N LEU A 818 -32.18 -3.09 -12.09
CA LEU A 818 -32.91 -2.15 -11.23
C LEU A 818 -33.28 -0.87 -11.98
N CYS A 819 -32.36 -0.31 -12.75
CA CYS A 819 -32.64 0.87 -13.58
C CYS A 819 -33.78 0.59 -14.58
N THR A 820 -33.65 -0.52 -15.35
CA THR A 820 -34.67 -0.95 -16.32
C THR A 820 -36.01 -1.22 -15.63
N ALA A 821 -35.99 -1.88 -14.47
CA ALA A 821 -37.19 -2.27 -13.74
C ALA A 821 -37.99 -1.06 -13.24
N LEU A 822 -37.29 -0.04 -12.72
CA LEU A 822 -37.93 1.15 -12.16
C LEU A 822 -38.40 2.12 -13.26
N GLN A 823 -37.75 2.16 -14.42
CA GLN A 823 -38.11 3.01 -15.55
C GLN A 823 -39.25 2.44 -16.41
N THR A 824 -39.34 1.11 -16.55
CA THR A 824 -40.33 0.47 -17.43
C THR A 824 -41.75 0.68 -16.91
N SER A 825 -42.58 1.36 -17.71
CA SER A 825 -44.01 1.48 -17.42
C SER A 825 -44.74 0.15 -17.61
N LYS A 826 -45.77 -0.11 -16.81
CA LYS A 826 -46.61 -1.31 -16.94
C LYS A 826 -47.29 -1.45 -18.31
N SER A 827 -47.55 -0.34 -19.00
CA SER A 827 -48.26 -0.32 -20.30
C SER A 827 -47.34 -0.41 -21.51
N GLU A 828 -46.02 -0.34 -21.31
CA GLU A 828 -45.04 -0.34 -22.39
C GLU A 828 -44.43 -1.73 -22.59
N PRO A 829 -44.06 -2.10 -23.84
CA PRO A 829 -43.30 -3.32 -24.07
C PRO A 829 -41.96 -3.24 -23.32
N THR A 830 -41.56 -4.33 -22.67
CA THR A 830 -40.27 -4.40 -21.99
C THR A 830 -39.12 -4.19 -22.94
N ALA A 831 -38.08 -3.49 -22.48
CA ALA A 831 -36.84 -3.33 -23.22
C ALA A 831 -36.23 -4.70 -23.57
N SER A 832 -35.72 -4.85 -24.80
CA SER A 832 -35.03 -6.08 -25.24
C SER A 832 -33.83 -6.44 -24.36
N SER A 833 -33.19 -5.42 -23.77
CA SER A 833 -32.08 -5.55 -22.83
C SER A 833 -32.41 -6.33 -21.56
N LEU A 834 -33.69 -6.37 -21.13
CA LEU A 834 -34.10 -7.08 -19.91
C LEU A 834 -33.74 -8.56 -19.98
N SER A 835 -34.08 -9.22 -21.10
CA SER A 835 -33.82 -10.65 -21.30
C SER A 835 -32.31 -10.97 -21.29
N THR A 836 -31.52 -10.13 -21.95
CA THR A 836 -30.05 -10.25 -22.00
C THR A 836 -29.43 -10.06 -20.63
N THR A 837 -29.85 -9.04 -19.87
CA THR A 837 -29.35 -8.77 -18.51
C THR A 837 -29.64 -9.94 -17.58
N ILE A 838 -30.87 -10.47 -17.59
CA ILE A 838 -31.25 -11.62 -16.78
C ILE A 838 -30.45 -12.87 -17.16
N SER A 839 -30.31 -13.15 -18.47
CA SER A 839 -29.50 -14.28 -18.93
C SER A 839 -28.04 -14.13 -18.50
N GLY A 840 -27.51 -12.90 -18.51
CA GLY A 840 -26.17 -12.58 -17.99
C GLY A 840 -26.03 -12.92 -16.51
N ILE A 841 -26.98 -12.50 -15.66
CA ILE A 841 -26.99 -12.79 -14.22
C ILE A 841 -27.03 -14.31 -13.97
N LYS A 842 -27.92 -15.03 -14.67
CA LYS A 842 -28.03 -16.49 -14.54
C LYS A 842 -26.72 -17.19 -14.97
N SER A 843 -26.10 -16.71 -16.05
CA SER A 843 -24.84 -17.25 -16.57
C SER A 843 -23.65 -16.98 -15.64
N THR A 844 -23.58 -15.81 -15.00
CA THR A 844 -22.47 -15.51 -14.06
C THR A 844 -22.57 -16.34 -12.79
N ILE A 845 -23.78 -16.56 -12.25
CA ILE A 845 -24.03 -17.45 -11.11
C ILE A 845 -23.62 -18.89 -11.46
N ALA A 846 -24.12 -19.44 -12.57
CA ALA A 846 -23.77 -20.80 -12.98
C ALA A 846 -22.25 -20.98 -13.19
N SER A 847 -21.57 -19.96 -13.74
CA SER A 847 -20.13 -20.01 -13.94
C SER A 847 -19.32 -19.97 -12.64
N ILE A 848 -19.80 -19.32 -11.58
CA ILE A 848 -19.10 -19.36 -10.28
C ILE A 848 -19.43 -20.64 -9.49
N GLU A 849 -20.62 -21.24 -9.70
CA GLU A 849 -20.96 -22.57 -9.18
C GLU A 849 -20.07 -23.66 -9.78
N GLU A 850 -19.77 -23.58 -11.08
CA GLU A 850 -18.85 -24.47 -11.78
C GLU A 850 -17.42 -24.39 -11.18
N ASP A 851 -16.90 -23.17 -10.97
CA ASP A 851 -15.57 -22.94 -10.36
C ASP A 851 -15.45 -23.52 -8.93
N CYS A 852 -16.55 -23.63 -8.18
CA CYS A 852 -16.57 -24.23 -6.85
C CYS A 852 -16.53 -25.77 -6.88
N SER A 853 -17.01 -26.38 -7.98
CA SER A 853 -17.25 -27.82 -8.06
C SER A 853 -16.21 -28.56 -8.90
N SER A 854 -15.53 -27.87 -9.83
CA SER A 854 -14.60 -28.49 -10.77
C SER A 854 -13.24 -28.80 -10.12
N VAL A 855 -12.97 -30.09 -9.88
CA VAL A 855 -11.65 -30.56 -9.39
C VAL A 855 -10.64 -30.58 -10.54
N SER A 856 -9.42 -30.13 -10.26
CA SER A 856 -8.32 -30.17 -11.23
C SER A 856 -7.93 -31.60 -11.61
N PRO A 857 -7.60 -31.87 -12.89
CA PRO A 857 -6.98 -33.13 -13.30
C PRO A 857 -5.71 -33.47 -12.50
N MET A 858 -4.90 -32.48 -12.09
CA MET A 858 -3.66 -32.71 -11.32
C MET A 858 -3.93 -33.10 -9.86
N MET A 859 -5.11 -32.78 -9.33
CA MET A 859 -5.53 -33.18 -7.99
C MET A 859 -6.37 -34.46 -7.98
N SER A 860 -6.90 -34.87 -9.14
CA SER A 860 -7.87 -35.97 -9.26
C SER A 860 -7.37 -37.34 -8.78
N GLY A 861 -6.05 -37.54 -8.68
CA GLY A 861 -5.43 -38.77 -8.17
C GLY A 861 -5.32 -38.84 -6.64
N LEU A 862 -5.66 -37.77 -5.91
CA LEU A 862 -5.60 -37.74 -4.45
C LEU A 862 -6.89 -38.29 -3.83
N ASP A 863 -6.77 -39.04 -2.73
CA ASP A 863 -7.93 -39.35 -1.90
C ASP A 863 -8.63 -38.06 -1.46
N MET A 864 -9.97 -38.01 -1.51
CA MET A 864 -10.78 -36.84 -1.12
C MET A 864 -10.38 -35.51 -1.82
N ALA A 865 -9.94 -35.58 -3.09
CA ALA A 865 -9.50 -34.42 -3.87
C ALA A 865 -10.53 -33.28 -3.97
N ASP A 866 -11.83 -33.61 -4.00
CA ASP A 866 -12.92 -32.63 -4.05
C ASP A 866 -13.04 -31.81 -2.75
N VAL A 867 -12.83 -32.47 -1.61
CA VAL A 867 -12.79 -31.84 -0.29
C VAL A 867 -11.57 -30.94 -0.20
N LEU A 868 -10.38 -31.44 -0.56
CA LEU A 868 -9.16 -30.64 -0.57
C LEU A 868 -9.27 -29.41 -1.49
N HIS A 869 -9.84 -29.57 -2.68
CA HIS A 869 -10.11 -28.45 -3.59
C HIS A 869 -10.99 -27.39 -2.91
N SER A 870 -12.04 -27.82 -2.22
CA SER A 870 -12.95 -26.89 -1.53
C SER A 870 -12.28 -26.20 -0.33
N LEU A 871 -11.46 -26.91 0.44
CA LEU A 871 -10.71 -26.37 1.58
C LEU A 871 -9.67 -25.33 1.16
N THR A 872 -9.13 -25.45 -0.05
CA THR A 872 -8.11 -24.54 -0.62
C THR A 872 -8.70 -23.46 -1.52
N ASN A 873 -10.02 -23.49 -1.78
CA ASN A 873 -10.72 -22.49 -2.59
C ASN A 873 -11.89 -21.76 -1.86
N PRO A 874 -11.76 -21.37 -0.56
CA PRO A 874 -12.85 -20.74 0.17
C PRO A 874 -13.25 -19.36 -0.37
N HIS A 875 -12.31 -18.67 -1.04
CA HIS A 875 -12.56 -17.38 -1.68
C HIS A 875 -13.68 -17.46 -2.72
N THR A 876 -13.68 -18.49 -3.57
CA THR A 876 -14.71 -18.67 -4.61
C THR A 876 -16.06 -18.98 -3.97
N LEU A 877 -16.11 -19.80 -2.93
CA LEU A 877 -17.32 -20.08 -2.16
C LEU A 877 -17.92 -18.81 -1.52
N SER A 878 -17.07 -17.95 -0.96
CA SER A 878 -17.52 -16.67 -0.39
C SER A 878 -18.11 -15.75 -1.46
N TYR A 879 -17.50 -15.67 -2.64
CA TYR A 879 -18.03 -14.85 -3.73
C TYR A 879 -19.26 -15.47 -4.42
N LEU A 880 -19.40 -16.79 -4.42
CA LEU A 880 -20.65 -17.47 -4.78
C LEU A 880 -21.78 -17.00 -3.85
N ARG A 881 -21.54 -17.02 -2.54
CA ARG A 881 -22.48 -16.50 -1.54
C ARG A 881 -22.79 -15.02 -1.77
N GLU A 882 -21.78 -14.17 -1.89
CA GLU A 882 -21.99 -12.72 -2.06
C GLU A 882 -22.77 -12.40 -3.34
N THR A 883 -22.51 -13.12 -4.43
CA THR A 883 -23.23 -12.99 -5.71
C THR A 883 -24.70 -13.40 -5.57
N ALA A 884 -24.96 -14.55 -4.95
CA ALA A 884 -26.32 -15.02 -4.72
C ALA A 884 -27.07 -14.12 -3.72
N LEU A 885 -26.40 -13.65 -2.67
CA LEU A 885 -26.98 -12.75 -1.68
C LEU A 885 -27.36 -11.40 -2.31
N ALA A 886 -26.48 -10.79 -3.11
CA ALA A 886 -26.79 -9.54 -3.82
C ALA A 886 -27.98 -9.72 -4.78
N THR A 887 -28.06 -10.87 -5.46
CA THR A 887 -29.20 -11.22 -6.33
C THR A 887 -30.50 -11.34 -5.54
N LYS A 888 -30.48 -12.05 -4.39
CA LYS A 888 -31.63 -12.18 -3.49
C LYS A 888 -32.07 -10.83 -2.91
N GLN A 889 -31.13 -10.00 -2.49
CA GLN A 889 -31.40 -8.65 -1.97
C GLN A 889 -32.03 -7.75 -3.03
N THR A 890 -31.53 -7.85 -4.27
CA THR A 890 -32.13 -7.15 -5.43
C THR A 890 -33.57 -7.60 -5.68
N ALA A 891 -33.81 -8.92 -5.65
CA ALA A 891 -35.16 -9.46 -5.84
C ALA A 891 -36.11 -9.06 -4.69
N THR A 892 -35.60 -9.06 -3.46
CA THR A 892 -36.32 -8.58 -2.26
C THR A 892 -36.65 -7.09 -2.38
N PHE A 893 -35.70 -6.26 -2.82
CA PHE A 893 -35.90 -4.84 -3.05
C PHE A 893 -37.04 -4.60 -4.06
N LEU A 894 -37.00 -5.25 -5.23
CA LEU A 894 -38.03 -5.10 -6.26
C LEU A 894 -39.40 -5.60 -5.79
N THR A 895 -39.44 -6.70 -5.03
CA THR A 895 -40.67 -7.24 -4.47
C THR A 895 -41.29 -6.29 -3.45
N ASN A 896 -40.48 -5.74 -2.54
CA ASN A 896 -40.93 -4.75 -1.56
C ASN A 896 -41.38 -3.45 -2.22
N PHE A 897 -40.64 -2.98 -3.24
CA PHE A 897 -41.00 -1.82 -4.04
C PHE A 897 -42.36 -2.04 -4.73
N HIS A 898 -42.55 -3.18 -5.38
CA HIS A 898 -43.82 -3.52 -6.03
C HIS A 898 -44.99 -3.58 -5.05
N ALA A 899 -44.80 -4.19 -3.87
CA ALA A 899 -45.83 -4.27 -2.85
C ALA A 899 -46.19 -2.89 -2.28
N ALA A 900 -45.20 -2.03 -2.06
CA ALA A 900 -45.42 -0.65 -1.63
C ALA A 900 -46.20 0.15 -2.70
N GLU A 901 -45.87 -0.02 -3.97
CA GLU A 901 -46.58 0.62 -5.08
C GLU A 901 -48.03 0.11 -5.22
N GLN A 902 -48.27 -1.19 -5.08
CA GLN A 902 -49.62 -1.76 -5.06
C GLN A 902 -50.47 -1.22 -3.91
N ALA A 903 -49.87 -1.05 -2.73
CA ALA A 903 -50.57 -0.50 -1.57
C ALA A 903 -50.88 1.00 -1.75
N ARG A 904 -50.00 1.73 -2.46
CA ARG A 904 -50.08 3.18 -2.69
C ARG A 904 -51.05 3.54 -3.82
N ASP A 905 -50.92 2.92 -4.99
CA ASP A 905 -51.67 3.23 -6.20
C ASP A 905 -52.66 2.10 -6.56
N ARG A 906 -53.92 2.29 -6.17
CA ARG A 906 -55.01 1.35 -6.51
C ARG A 906 -55.32 1.30 -8.01
N SER A 907 -54.87 2.27 -8.82
CA SER A 907 -55.00 2.20 -10.28
C SER A 907 -54.02 1.20 -10.90
N GLY A 908 -52.98 0.83 -10.13
CA GLY A 908 -51.95 -0.12 -10.52
C GLY A 908 -51.10 0.34 -11.70
N LYS A 909 -51.04 1.65 -11.96
CA LYS A 909 -50.22 2.25 -13.02
C LYS A 909 -48.76 2.40 -12.59
N SER A 910 -48.51 2.61 -11.30
CA SER A 910 -47.16 2.71 -10.74
C SER A 910 -46.49 1.36 -10.43
N ASN A 911 -47.22 0.25 -10.57
CA ASN A 911 -46.71 -1.10 -10.38
C ASN A 911 -45.64 -1.46 -11.41
N LEU A 912 -44.68 -2.31 -11.01
CA LEU A 912 -43.73 -2.92 -11.96
C LEU A 912 -44.43 -3.73 -13.06
N HIS A 913 -43.79 -3.81 -14.24
CA HIS A 913 -44.26 -4.62 -15.36
C HIS A 913 -44.32 -6.12 -14.98
N LYS A 914 -45.29 -6.86 -15.54
CA LYS A 914 -45.52 -8.28 -15.22
C LYS A 914 -44.30 -9.18 -15.46
N ASP A 915 -43.56 -8.93 -16.54
CA ASP A 915 -42.39 -9.75 -16.90
C ASP A 915 -41.22 -9.47 -15.95
N ILE A 916 -41.08 -8.24 -15.47
CA ILE A 916 -40.11 -7.88 -14.42
C ILE A 916 -40.45 -8.63 -13.14
N VAL A 917 -41.73 -8.68 -12.74
CA VAL A 917 -42.16 -9.41 -11.55
C VAL A 917 -41.89 -10.92 -11.69
N ALA A 918 -42.14 -11.49 -12.87
CA ALA A 918 -41.87 -12.91 -13.15
C ALA A 918 -40.36 -13.23 -13.07
N GLU A 919 -39.50 -12.43 -13.72
CA GLU A 919 -38.06 -12.62 -13.66
C GLU A 919 -37.49 -12.35 -12.27
N THR A 920 -38.04 -11.39 -11.53
CA THR A 920 -37.67 -11.11 -10.12
C THR A 920 -37.89 -12.36 -9.26
N LYS A 921 -39.04 -13.03 -9.43
CA LYS A 921 -39.32 -14.29 -8.73
C LYS A 921 -38.35 -15.40 -9.13
N GLY A 922 -38.06 -15.53 -10.44
CA GLY A 922 -37.08 -16.51 -10.92
C GLY A 922 -35.66 -16.29 -10.38
N LEU A 923 -35.24 -15.03 -10.22
CA LEU A 923 -33.96 -14.68 -9.59
C LEU A 923 -33.95 -14.97 -8.09
N ASP A 924 -35.04 -14.72 -7.37
CA ASP A 924 -35.17 -15.05 -5.94
C ASP A 924 -35.09 -16.57 -5.70
N GLU A 925 -35.78 -17.36 -6.53
CA GLU A 925 -35.73 -18.83 -6.49
C GLU A 925 -34.32 -19.36 -6.78
N LEU A 926 -33.66 -18.83 -7.82
CA LEU A 926 -32.28 -19.19 -8.16
C LEU A 926 -31.32 -18.84 -7.02
N ALA A 927 -31.35 -17.60 -6.53
CA ALA A 927 -30.47 -17.16 -5.46
C ALA A 927 -30.68 -17.95 -4.17
N THR A 928 -31.93 -18.25 -3.81
CA THR A 928 -32.26 -19.07 -2.64
C THR A 928 -31.74 -20.50 -2.78
N LYS A 929 -31.84 -21.07 -3.98
CA LYS A 929 -31.28 -22.40 -4.29
C LYS A 929 -29.75 -22.39 -4.15
N THR A 930 -29.06 -21.46 -4.80
CA THR A 930 -27.59 -21.35 -4.74
C THR A 930 -27.09 -21.14 -3.31
N LEU A 931 -27.77 -20.32 -2.51
CA LEU A 931 -27.42 -20.13 -1.09
C LEU A 931 -27.63 -21.40 -0.26
N ALA A 932 -28.67 -22.18 -0.54
CA ALA A 932 -28.92 -23.45 0.13
C ALA A 932 -27.86 -24.50 -0.26
N GLU A 933 -27.45 -24.54 -1.53
CA GLU A 933 -26.38 -25.43 -2.02
C GLU A 933 -25.02 -25.07 -1.41
N GLY A 934 -24.67 -23.79 -1.34
CA GLY A 934 -23.46 -23.34 -0.64
C GLY A 934 -23.45 -23.72 0.85
N LYS A 935 -24.59 -23.56 1.54
CA LYS A 935 -24.75 -24.01 2.94
C LYS A 935 -24.62 -25.53 3.08
N ALA A 936 -25.20 -26.29 2.16
CA ALA A 936 -25.08 -27.74 2.12
C ALA A 936 -23.62 -28.16 1.93
N ARG A 937 -22.88 -27.51 1.03
CA ARG A 937 -21.46 -27.76 0.81
C ARG A 937 -20.63 -27.52 2.06
N VAL A 938 -20.86 -26.43 2.80
CA VAL A 938 -20.17 -26.19 4.09
C VAL A 938 -20.46 -27.33 5.09
N LYS A 939 -21.69 -27.83 5.13
CA LYS A 939 -22.04 -28.97 5.99
C LYS A 939 -21.30 -30.25 5.56
N GLU A 940 -21.26 -30.55 4.27
CA GLU A 940 -20.50 -31.69 3.73
C GLU A 940 -19.02 -31.61 4.10
N LEU A 941 -18.39 -30.43 3.97
CA LEU A 941 -16.99 -30.22 4.36
C LEU A 941 -16.78 -30.41 5.86
N LYS A 942 -17.73 -29.95 6.68
CA LYS A 942 -17.70 -30.16 8.13
C LYS A 942 -17.77 -31.65 8.48
N ASP A 943 -18.66 -32.39 7.82
CA ASP A 943 -18.85 -33.83 8.05
C ASP A 943 -17.62 -34.61 7.56
N ALA A 944 -17.04 -34.25 6.40
CA ALA A 944 -15.82 -34.82 5.86
C ALA A 944 -14.61 -34.58 6.79
N LEU A 945 -14.43 -33.34 7.27
CA LEU A 945 -13.42 -33.04 8.28
C LEU A 945 -13.66 -33.83 9.56
N GLY A 946 -14.92 -34.07 9.96
CA GLY A 946 -15.27 -34.89 11.12
C GLY A 946 -14.82 -36.35 11.06
N GLN A 947 -14.46 -36.87 9.88
CA GLN A 947 -13.95 -38.24 9.72
C GLN A 947 -12.54 -38.39 10.31
N GLY A 948 -12.17 -39.61 10.75
CA GLY A 948 -10.81 -39.93 11.16
C GLY A 948 -9.84 -40.10 9.97
N GLY A 949 -8.54 -40.23 10.24
CA GLY A 949 -7.51 -40.53 9.24
C GLY A 949 -6.97 -39.32 8.44
N TRP A 950 -7.20 -38.08 8.90
CA TRP A 950 -6.66 -36.89 8.22
C TRP A 950 -5.14 -36.81 8.29
N LEU A 951 -4.52 -37.32 9.36
CA LEU A 951 -3.06 -37.37 9.48
C LEU A 951 -2.47 -38.29 8.41
N ASP A 952 -3.00 -39.52 8.29
CA ASP A 952 -2.56 -40.49 7.29
C ASP A 952 -2.76 -39.97 5.85
N ARG A 953 -3.89 -39.30 5.58
CA ARG A 953 -4.16 -38.67 4.28
C ARG A 953 -3.18 -37.55 3.98
N MET A 954 -2.94 -36.66 4.94
CA MET A 954 -1.97 -35.57 4.79
C MET A 954 -0.57 -36.12 4.54
N GLU A 955 -0.16 -37.16 5.28
CA GLU A 955 1.12 -37.83 5.05
C GLU A 955 1.20 -38.43 3.65
N GLY A 956 0.17 -39.15 3.20
CA GLY A 956 0.10 -39.73 1.85
C GLY A 956 0.07 -38.67 0.73
N TRP A 957 -0.55 -37.52 0.97
CA TRP A 957 -0.54 -36.39 0.02
C TRP A 957 0.82 -35.71 -0.04
N VAL A 958 1.53 -35.57 1.09
CA VAL A 958 2.86 -34.96 1.14
C VAL A 958 3.91 -35.90 0.55
N PHE A 959 3.82 -37.20 0.83
CA PHE A 959 4.82 -38.21 0.49
C PHE A 959 4.19 -39.37 -0.30
N PRO A 960 3.91 -39.16 -1.61
CA PRO A 960 3.43 -40.23 -2.47
C PRO A 960 4.50 -41.33 -2.64
N ASP A 961 4.06 -42.53 -3.04
CA ASP A 961 4.95 -43.66 -3.31
C ASP A 961 5.96 -43.33 -4.42
N GLU A 962 7.19 -43.84 -4.31
CA GLU A 962 8.28 -43.68 -5.28
C GLU A 962 8.79 -42.22 -5.47
N ASP A 963 8.76 -41.40 -4.41
CA ASP A 963 9.27 -40.02 -4.44
C ASP A 963 10.57 -39.81 -3.65
N ALA A 964 11.71 -40.01 -4.32
CA ALA A 964 13.04 -39.85 -3.71
C ALA A 964 13.31 -38.44 -3.14
N LEU A 965 12.69 -37.39 -3.72
CA LEU A 965 12.82 -36.04 -3.19
C LEU A 965 11.97 -35.89 -1.91
N GLY A 966 10.77 -36.47 -1.90
CA GLY A 966 9.91 -36.57 -0.73
C GLY A 966 10.59 -37.27 0.45
N ASP A 967 11.35 -38.35 0.20
CA ASP A 967 12.11 -39.04 1.24
C ASP A 967 13.17 -38.14 1.90
N LEU A 968 13.86 -37.29 1.12
CA LEU A 968 14.79 -36.30 1.67
C LEU A 968 14.08 -35.24 2.53
N VAL A 969 12.87 -34.84 2.14
CA VAL A 969 12.04 -33.91 2.92
C VAL A 969 11.63 -34.56 4.24
N ARG A 970 11.17 -35.81 4.20
CA ARG A 970 10.80 -36.60 5.38
C ARG A 970 11.97 -36.73 6.36
N ASP A 971 13.18 -36.98 5.84
CA ASP A 971 14.41 -37.06 6.62
C ASP A 971 14.79 -35.75 7.33
N VAL A 972 14.59 -34.61 6.67
CA VAL A 972 14.94 -33.28 7.22
C VAL A 972 13.92 -32.81 8.26
N VAL A 973 12.63 -33.05 8.00
CA VAL A 973 11.55 -32.62 8.88
C VAL A 973 11.41 -33.55 10.09
N GLY A 974 11.42 -34.87 9.85
CA GLY A 974 11.18 -35.89 10.85
C GLY A 974 9.70 -36.24 11.02
N ALA A 975 9.39 -37.51 11.25
CA ALA A 975 8.01 -38.02 11.26
C ALA A 975 7.11 -37.34 12.31
N ALA A 976 7.62 -37.04 13.50
CA ALA A 976 6.85 -36.37 14.56
C ALA A 976 6.42 -34.95 14.16
N GLU A 977 7.30 -34.20 13.50
CA GLU A 977 7.01 -32.84 13.01
C GLU A 977 6.01 -32.86 11.85
N VAL A 978 6.05 -33.92 11.01
CA VAL A 978 5.04 -34.16 9.97
C VAL A 978 3.66 -34.34 10.58
N GLU A 979 3.54 -35.21 11.58
CA GLU A 979 2.27 -35.45 12.25
C GLU A 979 1.74 -34.19 12.95
N GLU A 980 2.61 -33.46 13.67
CA GLU A 980 2.24 -32.22 14.35
C GLU A 980 1.77 -31.14 13.35
N TRP A 981 2.52 -30.95 12.26
CA TRP A 981 2.15 -29.99 11.22
C TRP A 981 0.83 -30.37 10.54
N ALA A 982 0.65 -31.64 10.17
CA ALA A 982 -0.58 -32.14 9.58
C ALA A 982 -1.79 -31.91 10.51
N GLY A 983 -1.60 -32.13 11.81
CA GLY A 983 -2.59 -31.84 12.85
C GLY A 983 -2.99 -30.35 12.88
N LYS A 984 -2.01 -29.44 12.86
CA LYS A 984 -2.25 -27.99 12.84
C LYS A 984 -2.96 -27.53 11.57
N VAL A 985 -2.61 -28.07 10.40
CA VAL A 985 -3.27 -27.79 9.13
C VAL A 985 -4.74 -28.26 9.16
N ALA A 986 -4.97 -29.50 9.58
CA ALA A 986 -6.31 -30.06 9.69
C ALA A 986 -7.19 -29.28 10.69
N GLU A 987 -6.64 -28.87 11.83
CA GLU A 987 -7.36 -28.02 12.79
C GLU A 987 -7.66 -26.63 12.21
N SER A 988 -6.72 -26.03 11.47
CA SER A 988 -6.97 -24.75 10.82
C SER A 988 -8.12 -24.82 9.80
N TRP A 989 -8.21 -25.92 9.03
CA TRP A 989 -9.36 -26.18 8.17
C TRP A 989 -10.67 -26.36 8.95
N ARG A 990 -10.64 -27.08 10.09
CA ARG A 990 -11.82 -27.22 10.97
C ARG A 990 -12.30 -25.87 11.49
N GLU A 991 -11.40 -25.02 11.95
CA GLU A 991 -11.71 -23.67 12.42
C GLU A 991 -12.31 -22.81 11.29
N GLY A 992 -11.70 -22.85 10.09
CA GLY A 992 -12.22 -22.15 8.92
C GLY A 992 -13.64 -22.58 8.55
N ILE A 993 -13.88 -23.88 8.42
CA ILE A 993 -15.21 -24.44 8.08
C ILE A 993 -16.23 -24.21 9.20
N LYS A 994 -15.80 -24.26 10.47
CA LYS A 994 -16.65 -23.87 11.60
C LYS A 994 -17.09 -22.41 11.47
N GLY A 995 -16.19 -21.51 11.11
CA GLY A 995 -16.49 -20.11 10.80
C GLY A 995 -17.52 -19.97 9.68
N PHE A 996 -17.33 -20.67 8.55
CA PHE A 996 -18.32 -20.72 7.46
C PHE A 996 -19.67 -21.30 7.88
N GLY A 997 -19.69 -22.25 8.82
CA GLY A 997 -20.91 -22.80 9.40
C GLY A 997 -21.73 -21.79 10.20
N MET A 998 -21.10 -20.70 10.67
CA MET A 998 -21.76 -19.60 11.39
C MET A 998 -22.21 -18.46 10.46
N VAL A 999 -21.79 -18.48 9.19
CA VAL A 999 -22.19 -17.49 8.19
C VAL A 999 -23.70 -17.59 7.92
N VAL A 1000 -24.35 -16.42 7.81
CA VAL A 1000 -25.76 -16.31 7.47
C VAL A 1000 -25.93 -16.47 5.96
N TRP A 1001 -26.59 -17.55 5.57
CA TRP A 1001 -26.89 -17.87 4.17
C TRP A 1001 -28.28 -17.40 3.72
N GLN A 1002 -29.14 -16.93 4.62
CA GLN A 1002 -30.53 -16.57 4.29
C GLN A 1002 -30.99 -15.27 4.93
#